data_AF-A0A952Z4X0-F1
#
_entry.id   AF-A0A952Z4X0-F1
#
_cell.length_a   1.000
_cell.length_b   1.000
_cell.length_c   1.000
_cell.angle_alpha   90.00
_cell.angle_beta   90.00
_cell.angle_gamma   90.00
#
_symmetry.space_group_name_H-M   'P 1'
#
loop_
_entity.id
_entity.type
_entity.pdbx_description
1 polymer ?
#
loop_
_entity_poly.entity_id
_entity_poly.type
_entity_poly.pdbx_seq_one_letter_code
_entity_poly.pdbx_strand_id
1 'polypeptide(L)'
;MAHREEPSIFKSFLVAIVFGYAASIIEPTDSDMAAARLFCAFIAAYAAWSVVRHLPNPIYNWLKRRRARKASNRHGTARWAIVKDIIAYGLHKVTGLFLGVWAGDGRPIFLDGEGHCMVYAPTRSGKTRNTVIPNIQNNYGSMLITDIKGELWDVTSGACRSVQKNKIYRLDPAGLKNRTHGKAHRYNPLSRIIEPWVNGNHSDVIIKTREMAKQVLPENKKDSDNEYFRNGTRDVFVFAIVYLVVTSEKEVNPTMVLALIQNNLALEDGLRIAACSDALSGDLARIAQDLQRTLEQKDSTHWQSFCQGATQLLNIYGASGPLAESTSTSDFDFSELKGKEPCKIYILVDPTRMNVLAPWLGLIVWCMLDELLSSDSRREVILMLDETANFRVDGLVEKLTILAGYQCRAITVLQSFSAFEKTYSRQDLDILLDQCECKIWLKVQSYRVAEMLSKSLGSATQMNEHYHMGHDYRDLAQDSLGEMPRPLMTPDEIMRTPHAIIQLRGKYPILAETVGYDAVKPWNKWAGINTLYGNKPFVSKTRIKLRYPSLAWWSTCFGLIKRTPKVLYYRRIRHKRDWSNMPFALIHIVRALLLLAPVLAIWWAIETYGTPHVLWEYTYRGYASNLIKERCTYIGIDGPKTRFGPNCPFVKFIKDDAP
;
A
#
# COMPACT_ATOMS: atom_id res chain seq x y z
N MET A 1 51.83 -21.34 17.72
CA MET A 1 52.82 -21.10 16.64
C MET A 1 53.12 -19.60 16.60
N ALA A 2 54.36 -19.24 16.95
CA ALA A 2 55.05 -17.95 16.85
C ALA A 2 54.19 -16.66 16.91
N HIS A 3 54.10 -16.05 18.10
CA HIS A 3 53.80 -14.62 18.22
C HIS A 3 54.90 -13.81 17.53
N ARG A 4 54.64 -13.33 16.31
CA ARG A 4 55.39 -12.22 15.74
C ARG A 4 54.88 -10.95 16.41
N GLU A 5 55.68 -10.41 17.34
CA GLU A 5 55.53 -9.01 17.75
C GLU A 5 55.62 -8.14 16.50
N GLU A 6 54.52 -7.46 16.15
CA GLU A 6 54.59 -6.36 15.19
C GLU A 6 55.46 -5.26 15.82
N PRO A 7 56.53 -4.79 15.16
CA PRO A 7 57.20 -3.59 15.63
C PRO A 7 56.17 -2.46 15.53
N SER A 8 55.75 -1.94 16.68
CA SER A 8 54.81 -0.82 16.71
C SER A 8 55.41 0.31 15.88
N ILE A 9 54.58 0.92 15.03
CA ILE A 9 54.92 2.14 14.28
C ILE A 9 55.57 3.18 15.21
N PHE A 10 55.18 3.16 16.49
CA PHE A 10 55.75 3.95 17.58
C PHE A 10 57.25 3.73 17.81
N LYS A 11 57.76 2.49 17.78
CA LYS A 11 59.21 2.20 17.92
C LYS A 11 60.01 2.73 16.73
N SER A 12 59.46 2.62 15.52
CA SER A 12 60.11 3.16 14.31
C SER A 12 60.05 4.69 14.27
N PHE A 13 58.98 5.28 14.81
CA PHE A 13 58.78 6.72 14.96
C PHE A 13 59.75 7.34 15.98
N LEU A 14 59.99 6.67 17.11
CA LEU A 14 60.95 7.11 18.12
C LEU A 14 62.38 7.11 17.58
N VAL A 15 62.75 6.09 16.79
CA VAL A 15 64.06 6.02 16.14
C VAL A 15 64.25 7.16 15.15
N ALA A 16 63.22 7.52 14.36
CA ALA A 16 63.30 8.64 13.42
C ALA A 16 63.48 10.01 14.12
N ILE A 17 62.82 10.22 15.26
CA ILE A 17 62.96 11.44 16.08
C ILE A 17 64.36 11.52 16.70
N VAL A 18 64.87 10.42 17.25
CA VAL A 18 66.20 10.39 17.90
C VAL A 18 67.32 10.63 16.88
N PHE A 19 67.25 10.05 15.68
CA PHE A 19 68.24 10.31 14.62
C PHE A 19 68.06 11.69 13.96
N GLY A 20 66.84 12.21 13.87
CA GLY A 20 66.60 13.59 13.41
C GLY A 20 67.15 14.64 14.37
N TYR A 21 67.05 14.39 15.68
CA TYR A 21 67.66 15.24 16.72
C TYR A 21 69.19 15.19 16.66
N ALA A 22 69.79 14.01 16.44
CA ALA A 22 71.23 13.86 16.30
C ALA A 22 71.80 14.58 15.06
N ALA A 23 71.05 14.66 13.96
CA ALA A 23 71.44 15.39 12.75
C ALA A 23 71.36 16.92 12.88
N SER A 24 70.58 17.43 13.84
CA SER A 24 70.39 18.88 14.06
C SER A 24 71.53 19.57 14.82
N ILE A 25 72.54 18.79 15.27
CA ILE A 25 73.65 19.27 16.11
C ILE A 25 74.90 19.63 15.26
N ILE A 26 74.86 19.44 13.94
CA ILE A 26 76.02 19.68 13.05
C ILE A 26 75.77 20.94 12.19
N GLU A 27 76.68 21.92 12.25
CA GLU A 27 76.62 23.22 11.56
C GLU A 27 76.60 23.09 10.03
N PRO A 28 75.76 23.85 9.27
CA PRO A 28 75.72 23.70 7.83
C PRO A 28 76.58 24.72 7.06
N THR A 29 77.31 24.21 6.07
CA THR A 29 77.82 24.90 4.86
C THR A 29 76.94 24.54 3.65
N ASP A 30 77.14 25.14 2.46
CA ASP A 30 76.24 24.97 1.30
C ASP A 30 75.99 23.50 0.85
N SER A 31 76.85 22.56 1.26
CA SER A 31 76.65 21.11 1.10
C SER A 31 75.49 20.53 1.93
N ASP A 32 75.04 21.21 2.97
CA ASP A 32 74.06 20.70 3.95
C ASP A 32 72.60 20.92 3.53
N MET A 33 72.35 21.84 2.59
CA MET A 33 71.06 21.89 1.89
C MET A 33 70.79 20.62 1.07
N ALA A 34 71.85 19.99 0.53
CA ALA A 34 71.72 18.71 -0.15
C ALA A 34 71.41 17.57 0.84
N ALA A 35 72.07 17.55 1.99
CA ALA A 35 71.80 16.60 3.07
C ALA A 35 70.37 16.71 3.62
N ALA A 36 69.87 17.93 3.81
CA ALA A 36 68.49 18.17 4.25
C ALA A 36 67.46 17.74 3.20
N ARG A 37 67.70 17.99 1.90
CA ARG A 37 66.84 17.51 0.81
C ARG A 37 66.84 15.98 0.75
N LEU A 38 67.99 15.34 0.94
CA LEU A 38 68.12 13.88 1.02
C LEU A 38 67.36 13.32 2.24
N PHE A 39 67.39 14.00 3.38
CA PHE A 39 66.65 13.60 4.58
C PHE A 39 65.12 13.74 4.41
N CYS A 40 64.64 14.85 3.85
CA CYS A 40 63.22 15.02 3.51
C CYS A 40 62.77 13.99 2.46
N ALA A 41 63.62 13.71 1.46
CA ALA A 41 63.36 12.66 0.48
C ALA A 41 63.33 11.27 1.15
N PHE A 42 64.18 11.00 2.12
CA PHE A 42 64.19 9.76 2.91
C PHE A 42 62.92 9.62 3.77
N ILE A 43 62.48 10.68 4.46
CA ILE A 43 61.23 10.66 5.23
C ILE A 43 60.02 10.47 4.31
N ALA A 44 59.98 11.16 3.16
CA ALA A 44 58.92 10.99 2.17
C ALA A 44 58.92 9.55 1.61
N ALA A 45 60.09 9.00 1.32
CA ALA A 45 60.26 7.61 0.87
C ALA A 45 59.85 6.60 1.95
N TYR A 46 60.19 6.85 3.22
CA TYR A 46 59.81 6.01 4.35
C TYR A 46 58.30 6.09 4.64
N ALA A 47 57.69 7.27 4.54
CA ALA A 47 56.25 7.44 4.64
C ALA A 47 55.52 6.73 3.50
N ALA A 48 56.00 6.87 2.27
CA ALA A 48 55.49 6.14 1.11
C ALA A 48 55.64 4.63 1.30
N TRP A 49 56.80 4.15 1.75
CA TRP A 49 57.06 2.74 2.05
C TRP A 49 56.16 2.23 3.18
N SER A 50 55.95 3.01 4.23
CA SER A 50 55.07 2.68 5.36
C SER A 50 53.62 2.56 4.91
N VAL A 51 53.14 3.47 4.06
CA VAL A 51 51.81 3.37 3.45
C VAL A 51 51.73 2.11 2.58
N VAL A 52 52.71 1.85 1.72
CA VAL A 52 52.73 0.65 0.86
C VAL A 52 52.79 -0.64 1.68
N ARG A 53 53.51 -0.67 2.80
CA ARG A 53 53.68 -1.86 3.66
C ARG A 53 52.49 -2.10 4.58
N HIS A 54 51.90 -1.05 5.15
CA HIS A 54 50.90 -1.17 6.22
C HIS A 54 49.46 -0.92 5.78
N LEU A 55 49.22 -0.34 4.60
CA LEU A 55 47.86 -0.14 4.06
C LEU A 55 47.20 -1.40 3.46
N PRO A 56 47.91 -2.37 2.85
CA PRO A 56 47.28 -3.56 2.27
C PRO A 56 46.56 -4.43 3.30
N ASN A 57 47.13 -4.58 4.50
CA ASN A 57 46.57 -5.43 5.56
C ASN A 57 45.20 -4.95 6.10
N PRO A 58 45.00 -3.66 6.47
CA PRO A 58 43.69 -3.16 6.88
C PRO A 58 42.68 -3.16 5.72
N ILE A 59 43.11 -2.91 4.47
CA ILE A 59 42.22 -3.04 3.30
C ILE A 59 41.78 -4.49 3.10
N TYR A 60 42.72 -5.44 3.18
CA TYR A 60 42.45 -6.86 3.07
C TYR A 60 41.51 -7.35 4.19
N ASN A 61 41.78 -6.98 5.44
CA ASN A 61 40.93 -7.31 6.58
C ASN A 61 39.55 -6.67 6.47
N TRP A 62 39.46 -5.42 5.96
CA TRP A 62 38.18 -4.78 5.67
C TRP A 62 37.40 -5.51 4.57
N LEU A 63 38.05 -5.90 3.48
CA LEU A 63 37.44 -6.70 2.41
C LEU A 63 36.99 -8.07 2.93
N LYS A 64 37.80 -8.73 3.76
CA LYS A 64 37.48 -10.02 4.38
C LYS A 64 36.29 -9.91 5.33
N ARG A 65 36.29 -8.91 6.23
CA ARG A 65 35.15 -8.60 7.12
C ARG A 65 33.89 -8.26 6.32
N ARG A 66 34.02 -7.47 5.25
CA ARG A 66 32.91 -7.12 4.35
C ARG A 66 32.34 -8.34 3.61
N ARG A 67 33.18 -9.30 3.24
CA ARG A 67 32.73 -10.58 2.66
C ARG A 67 32.06 -11.46 3.71
N ALA A 68 32.64 -11.56 4.92
CA ALA A 68 32.08 -12.34 6.03
C ALA A 68 30.75 -11.79 6.55
N ARG A 69 30.54 -10.47 6.48
CA ARG A 69 29.27 -9.80 6.82
C ARG A 69 28.13 -10.02 5.82
N LYS A 70 28.39 -10.67 4.67
CA LYS A 70 27.31 -11.09 3.78
C LYS A 70 26.65 -12.33 4.39
N ALA A 71 25.47 -12.12 4.97
CA ALA A 71 24.63 -13.22 5.42
C ALA A 71 24.38 -14.21 4.28
N SER A 72 24.50 -15.49 4.60
CA SER A 72 24.06 -16.59 3.74
C SER A 72 22.53 -16.57 3.60
N ASN A 73 21.98 -17.49 2.81
CA ASN A 73 20.54 -17.69 2.68
C ASN A 73 20.01 -18.83 3.56
N ARG A 74 20.80 -19.32 4.53
CA ARG A 74 20.53 -20.56 5.29
C ARG A 74 19.20 -20.54 6.04
N HIS A 75 18.78 -19.38 6.54
CA HIS A 75 17.60 -19.21 7.39
C HIS A 75 16.43 -18.50 6.67
N GLY A 76 16.52 -18.35 5.35
CA GLY A 76 15.49 -17.75 4.51
C GLY A 76 15.97 -16.50 3.76
N THR A 77 15.22 -16.18 2.70
CA THR A 77 15.53 -15.13 1.72
C THR A 77 14.48 -14.02 1.67
N ALA A 78 13.60 -13.95 2.67
CA ALA A 78 12.56 -12.92 2.72
C ALA A 78 13.18 -11.53 2.70
N ARG A 79 12.66 -10.65 1.84
CA ARG A 79 13.10 -9.25 1.74
C ARG A 79 11.98 -8.38 1.23
N TRP A 80 12.06 -7.09 1.54
CA TRP A 80 11.18 -6.08 0.93
C TRP A 80 11.53 -5.87 -0.55
N ALA A 81 10.51 -5.55 -1.34
CA ALA A 81 10.67 -5.17 -2.74
C ALA A 81 11.50 -3.88 -2.88
N ILE A 82 12.48 -3.92 -3.78
CA ILE A 82 13.31 -2.79 -4.15
C ILE A 82 12.82 -2.15 -5.46
N VAL A 83 13.39 -1.01 -5.84
CA VAL A 83 13.06 -0.30 -7.10
C VAL A 83 13.02 -1.23 -8.31
N LYS A 84 14.01 -2.14 -8.42
CA LYS A 84 14.10 -3.09 -9.53
C LYS A 84 12.87 -4.00 -9.59
N ASP A 85 12.41 -4.49 -8.45
CA ASP A 85 11.21 -5.33 -8.37
C ASP A 85 9.95 -4.52 -8.74
N ILE A 86 9.81 -3.29 -8.22
CA ILE A 86 8.66 -2.42 -8.55
C ILE A 86 8.57 -2.16 -10.06
N ILE A 87 9.72 -2.00 -10.74
CA ILE A 87 9.77 -1.83 -12.19
C ILE A 87 9.46 -3.16 -12.90
N ALA A 88 10.12 -4.25 -12.50
CA ALA A 88 9.95 -5.57 -13.10
C ALA A 88 8.51 -6.08 -13.00
N TYR A 89 7.83 -5.82 -11.89
CA TYR A 89 6.43 -6.20 -11.66
C TYR A 89 5.43 -5.28 -12.37
N GLY A 90 5.89 -4.26 -13.11
CA GLY A 90 5.03 -3.31 -13.83
C GLY A 90 4.30 -2.30 -12.93
N LEU A 91 4.59 -2.28 -11.63
CA LEU A 91 3.83 -1.55 -10.61
C LEU A 91 3.94 -0.02 -10.68
N HIS A 92 4.87 0.48 -11.48
CA HIS A 92 5.07 1.90 -11.74
C HIS A 92 4.15 2.45 -12.85
N LYS A 93 3.52 1.56 -13.64
CA LYS A 93 2.55 1.95 -14.67
C LYS A 93 1.26 2.37 -13.98
N VAL A 94 0.64 3.46 -14.41
CA VAL A 94 -0.55 4.02 -13.75
C VAL A 94 -1.81 3.35 -14.28
N THR A 95 -1.86 2.01 -14.21
CA THR A 95 -2.94 1.19 -14.76
C THR A 95 -3.50 0.23 -13.71
N GLY A 96 -4.81 -0.03 -13.76
CA GLY A 96 -5.48 -0.88 -12.79
C GLY A 96 -5.65 -0.23 -11.41
N LEU A 97 -5.45 -1.02 -10.35
CA LEU A 97 -5.75 -0.60 -8.98
C LEU A 97 -4.63 0.23 -8.38
N PHE A 98 -4.97 1.36 -7.77
CA PHE A 98 -4.04 2.10 -6.93
C PHE A 98 -3.86 1.38 -5.58
N LEU A 99 -2.61 1.00 -5.27
CA LEU A 99 -2.28 0.31 -4.03
C LEU A 99 -1.70 1.24 -2.95
N GLY A 100 -1.16 2.39 -3.36
CA GLY A 100 -0.51 3.34 -2.47
C GLY A 100 0.77 3.90 -3.06
N VAL A 101 1.70 4.28 -2.19
CA VAL A 101 2.99 4.87 -2.57
C VAL A 101 4.12 4.03 -2.00
N TRP A 102 5.11 3.67 -2.81
CA TRP A 102 6.25 2.89 -2.33
C TRP A 102 7.04 3.68 -1.27
N ALA A 103 7.27 3.09 -0.10
CA ALA A 103 7.96 3.75 1.01
C ALA A 103 9.45 4.03 0.72
N GLY A 104 10.02 3.38 -0.30
CA GLY A 104 11.43 3.58 -0.65
C GLY A 104 11.73 4.95 -1.23
N ASP A 105 11.05 5.38 -2.30
CA ASP A 105 11.30 6.68 -2.93
C ASP A 105 10.06 7.56 -3.10
N GLY A 106 8.88 7.12 -2.70
CA GLY A 106 7.64 7.89 -2.81
C GLY A 106 6.89 7.76 -4.14
N ARG A 107 7.29 6.84 -5.04
CA ARG A 107 6.55 6.61 -6.30
C ARG A 107 5.20 5.95 -6.07
N PRO A 108 4.14 6.34 -6.81
CA PRO A 108 2.85 5.66 -6.71
C PRO A 108 2.94 4.24 -7.29
N ILE A 109 2.19 3.31 -6.70
CA ILE A 109 2.12 1.90 -7.09
C ILE A 109 0.70 1.59 -7.59
N PHE A 110 0.62 0.95 -8.75
CA PHE A 110 -0.62 0.41 -9.29
C PHE A 110 -0.48 -1.04 -9.72
N LEU A 111 -1.59 -1.76 -9.73
CA LEU A 111 -1.68 -3.16 -10.12
C LEU A 111 -2.65 -3.35 -11.28
N ASP A 112 -2.09 -3.55 -12.47
CA ASP A 112 -2.79 -3.95 -13.70
C ASP A 112 -2.82 -5.48 -13.78
N GLY A 113 -3.63 -6.08 -12.91
CA GLY A 113 -3.84 -7.52 -12.84
C GLY A 113 -5.34 -7.81 -12.82
N GLU A 114 -5.70 -9.04 -13.16
CA GLU A 114 -7.10 -9.50 -13.21
C GLU A 114 -7.53 -10.15 -11.88
N GLY A 115 -6.58 -10.50 -11.01
CA GLY A 115 -6.87 -11.21 -9.76
C GLY A 115 -7.45 -10.31 -8.68
N HIS A 116 -8.27 -10.90 -7.80
CA HIS A 116 -8.95 -10.16 -6.73
C HIS A 116 -7.97 -9.49 -5.75
N CYS A 117 -8.45 -8.43 -5.10
CA CYS A 117 -7.72 -7.69 -4.11
C CYS A 117 -8.48 -7.69 -2.78
N MET A 118 -7.84 -8.13 -1.70
CA MET A 118 -8.36 -7.94 -0.36
C MET A 118 -7.67 -6.75 0.30
N VAL A 119 -8.45 -5.90 0.96
CA VAL A 119 -7.94 -4.78 1.77
C VAL A 119 -8.35 -5.02 3.22
N TYR A 120 -7.40 -5.39 4.06
CA TYR A 120 -7.61 -5.44 5.51
C TYR A 120 -7.36 -4.06 6.12
N ALA A 121 -8.40 -3.46 6.69
CA ALA A 121 -8.36 -2.08 7.13
C ALA A 121 -9.27 -1.85 8.36
N PRO A 122 -8.73 -1.96 9.58
CA PRO A 122 -9.45 -1.67 10.82
C PRO A 122 -10.05 -0.25 10.85
N THR A 123 -10.91 0.03 11.82
CA THR A 123 -11.53 1.34 11.97
C THR A 123 -10.48 2.46 12.05
N ARG A 124 -10.78 3.61 11.43
CA ARG A 124 -9.85 4.78 11.36
C ARG A 124 -8.49 4.51 10.69
N SER A 125 -8.37 3.43 9.90
CA SER A 125 -7.22 3.18 9.02
C SER A 125 -7.12 4.14 7.83
N GLY A 126 -8.23 4.79 7.47
CA GLY A 126 -8.34 5.66 6.30
C GLY A 126 -8.71 4.92 5.01
N LYS A 127 -9.31 3.72 5.11
CA LYS A 127 -9.72 2.87 3.97
C LYS A 127 -10.45 3.64 2.86
N THR A 128 -11.46 4.44 3.21
CA THR A 128 -12.28 5.19 2.24
C THR A 128 -11.42 6.18 1.47
N ARG A 129 -10.64 6.98 2.22
CA ARG A 129 -9.82 8.08 1.71
C ARG A 129 -8.61 7.60 0.90
N ASN A 130 -7.94 6.53 1.35
CA ASN A 130 -6.65 6.10 0.84
C ASN A 130 -6.73 4.97 -0.19
N THR A 131 -7.84 4.22 -0.22
CA THR A 131 -7.96 3.03 -1.07
C THR A 131 -9.25 3.06 -1.90
N VAL A 132 -10.42 3.18 -1.27
CA VAL A 132 -11.71 3.05 -1.98
C VAL A 132 -11.93 4.17 -3.00
N ILE A 133 -11.94 5.44 -2.56
CA ILE A 133 -12.15 6.60 -3.44
C ILE A 133 -11.08 6.68 -4.54
N PRO A 134 -9.77 6.56 -4.25
CA PRO A 134 -8.74 6.51 -5.29
C PRO A 134 -9.00 5.46 -6.37
N ASN A 135 -9.44 4.26 -6.01
CA ASN A 135 -9.71 3.21 -6.98
C ASN A 135 -10.96 3.48 -7.82
N ILE A 136 -12.02 4.07 -7.24
CA ILE A 136 -13.20 4.51 -8.00
C ILE A 136 -12.83 5.64 -9.00
N GLN A 137 -11.98 6.59 -8.57
CA GLN A 137 -11.57 7.72 -9.41
C GLN A 137 -10.53 7.36 -10.46
N ASN A 138 -9.67 6.37 -10.21
CA ASN A 138 -8.68 5.91 -11.18
C ASN A 138 -9.29 5.01 -12.25
N ASN A 139 -10.36 4.27 -11.94
CA ASN A 139 -10.98 3.33 -12.85
C ASN A 139 -12.10 3.98 -13.69
N TYR A 140 -12.00 3.90 -15.02
CA TYR A 140 -12.97 4.43 -15.99
C TYR A 140 -13.95 3.36 -16.50
N GLY A 141 -13.71 2.09 -16.17
CA GLY A 141 -14.53 0.96 -16.55
C GLY A 141 -15.80 0.85 -15.70
N SER A 142 -16.47 -0.29 -15.87
CA SER A 142 -17.72 -0.57 -15.17
C SER A 142 -17.43 -1.00 -13.73
N MET A 143 -18.25 -0.53 -12.78
CA MET A 143 -18.08 -0.87 -11.37
C MET A 143 -19.41 -1.06 -10.64
N LEU A 144 -19.47 -2.07 -9.78
CA LEU A 144 -20.45 -2.11 -8.69
C LEU A 144 -19.79 -1.59 -7.42
N ILE A 145 -20.49 -0.73 -6.68
CA ILE A 145 -19.97 -0.11 -5.46
C ILE A 145 -21.02 -0.27 -4.34
N THR A 146 -20.69 -1.03 -3.30
CA THR A 146 -21.48 -1.05 -2.06
C THR A 146 -21.09 0.15 -1.19
N ASP A 147 -22.04 1.01 -0.85
CA ASP A 147 -21.82 2.27 -0.13
C ASP A 147 -22.74 2.40 1.08
N ILE A 148 -22.32 1.81 2.19
CA ILE A 148 -23.09 1.74 3.44
C ILE A 148 -23.32 3.11 4.11
N LYS A 149 -22.68 4.19 3.63
CA LYS A 149 -22.85 5.52 4.23
C LYS A 149 -23.29 6.58 3.23
N GLY A 150 -23.37 6.24 1.96
CA GLY A 150 -23.61 7.17 0.87
C GLY A 150 -22.47 8.16 0.61
N GLU A 151 -21.31 8.00 1.26
CA GLU A 151 -20.20 8.94 1.13
C GLU A 151 -19.43 8.76 -0.17
N LEU A 152 -19.39 7.52 -0.71
CA LEU A 152 -18.73 7.24 -1.97
C LEU A 152 -19.52 7.87 -3.11
N TRP A 153 -20.85 7.79 -3.06
CA TRP A 153 -21.72 8.48 -4.01
C TRP A 153 -21.45 9.98 -4.04
N ASP A 154 -21.50 10.64 -2.88
CA ASP A 154 -21.33 12.10 -2.78
C ASP A 154 -19.97 12.56 -3.33
N VAL A 155 -18.91 11.80 -3.06
CA VAL A 155 -17.55 12.18 -3.44
C VAL A 155 -17.22 11.82 -4.89
N THR A 156 -17.76 10.74 -5.44
CA THR A 156 -17.24 10.18 -6.69
C THR A 156 -18.21 10.22 -7.88
N SER A 157 -19.53 10.22 -7.65
CA SER A 157 -20.53 10.11 -8.72
C SER A 157 -20.44 11.23 -9.75
N GLY A 158 -20.28 12.49 -9.31
CA GLY A 158 -20.18 13.65 -10.18
C GLY A 158 -19.00 13.57 -11.16
N ALA A 159 -17.83 13.12 -10.69
CA ALA A 159 -16.66 12.90 -11.55
C ALA A 159 -16.83 11.68 -12.47
N CYS A 160 -17.44 10.60 -11.98
CA CYS A 160 -17.74 9.43 -12.81
C CYS A 160 -18.64 9.82 -13.99
N ARG A 161 -19.67 10.64 -13.78
CA ARG A 161 -20.54 11.16 -14.86
C ARG A 161 -19.83 12.15 -15.77
N SER A 162 -19.24 13.20 -15.21
CA SER A 162 -18.76 14.35 -15.99
C SER A 162 -17.41 14.11 -16.68
N VAL A 163 -16.46 13.48 -15.99
CA VAL A 163 -15.07 13.30 -16.43
C VAL A 163 -14.86 11.92 -17.06
N GLN A 164 -15.35 10.87 -16.39
CA GLN A 164 -15.17 9.50 -16.85
C GLN A 164 -16.21 9.10 -17.91
N LYS A 165 -17.32 9.86 -18.01
CA LYS A 165 -18.43 9.62 -18.96
C LYS A 165 -19.11 8.27 -18.74
N ASN A 166 -19.20 7.84 -17.48
CA ASN A 166 -19.95 6.65 -17.10
C ASN A 166 -21.44 6.94 -17.06
N LYS A 167 -22.25 5.95 -17.49
CA LYS A 167 -23.62 5.82 -16.97
C LYS A 167 -23.54 5.55 -15.47
N ILE A 168 -24.40 6.19 -14.70
CA ILE A 168 -24.43 6.00 -13.25
C ILE A 168 -25.84 5.80 -12.72
N TYR A 169 -26.00 4.72 -11.98
CA TYR A 169 -27.23 4.36 -11.27
C TYR A 169 -26.99 4.35 -9.77
N ARG A 170 -28.05 4.65 -9.03
CA ARG A 170 -28.03 4.70 -7.56
C ARG A 170 -29.27 3.99 -7.03
N LEU A 171 -29.05 2.91 -6.30
CA LEU A 171 -30.05 2.27 -5.45
C LEU A 171 -29.92 2.86 -4.04
N ASP A 172 -31.00 3.42 -3.51
CA ASP A 172 -31.04 4.03 -2.18
C ASP A 172 -32.46 3.88 -1.61
N PRO A 173 -32.84 2.66 -1.16
CA PRO A 173 -34.21 2.37 -0.77
C PRO A 173 -34.64 3.21 0.43
N ALA A 174 -33.74 3.48 1.38
CA ALA A 174 -34.02 4.33 2.54
C ALA A 174 -34.03 5.83 2.20
N GLY A 175 -33.68 6.21 0.97
CA GLY A 175 -33.63 7.60 0.53
C GLY A 175 -32.64 8.48 1.29
N LEU A 176 -31.53 7.91 1.76
CA LEU A 176 -30.45 8.61 2.45
C LEU A 176 -30.02 9.91 1.75
N LYS A 177 -30.01 9.86 0.42
CA LYS A 177 -29.50 10.91 -0.46
C LYS A 177 -30.60 11.45 -1.38
N ASN A 178 -31.87 11.13 -1.12
CA ASN A 178 -32.96 11.58 -1.98
C ASN A 178 -33.22 13.08 -1.87
N ARG A 179 -33.08 13.64 -0.67
CA ARG A 179 -33.24 15.08 -0.44
C ARG A 179 -32.20 15.93 -1.17
N THR A 180 -30.98 15.42 -1.33
CA THR A 180 -29.86 16.16 -1.91
C THR A 180 -29.64 15.90 -3.40
N HIS A 181 -30.02 14.72 -3.90
CA HIS A 181 -29.73 14.29 -5.29
C HIS A 181 -30.96 13.80 -6.07
N GLY A 182 -32.17 14.07 -5.60
CA GLY A 182 -33.42 13.63 -6.24
C GLY A 182 -33.75 12.16 -5.97
N LYS A 183 -34.79 11.63 -6.61
CA LYS A 183 -35.19 10.22 -6.41
C LYS A 183 -34.09 9.25 -6.86
N ALA A 184 -33.97 8.12 -6.17
CA ALA A 184 -33.09 7.02 -6.54
C ALA A 184 -33.70 6.18 -7.68
N HIS A 185 -32.87 5.39 -8.34
CA HIS A 185 -33.32 4.41 -9.32
C HIS A 185 -33.88 3.19 -8.59
N ARG A 186 -34.76 2.47 -9.25
CA ARG A 186 -35.42 1.26 -8.77
C ARG A 186 -34.83 0.04 -9.47
N TYR A 187 -34.83 -1.08 -8.76
CA TYR A 187 -34.45 -2.37 -9.30
C TYR A 187 -35.33 -3.45 -8.67
N ASN A 188 -36.07 -4.16 -9.50
CA ASN A 188 -36.90 -5.28 -9.12
C ASN A 188 -36.07 -6.58 -9.17
N PRO A 189 -35.75 -7.22 -8.03
CA PRO A 189 -34.96 -8.45 -8.03
C PRO A 189 -35.65 -9.61 -8.76
N LEU A 190 -36.98 -9.57 -8.93
CA LEU A 190 -37.71 -10.57 -9.71
C LEU A 190 -37.49 -10.44 -11.22
N SER A 191 -36.85 -9.37 -11.71
CA SER A 191 -36.50 -9.25 -13.14
C SER A 191 -35.67 -10.43 -13.62
N ARG A 192 -34.84 -11.01 -12.74
CA ARG A 192 -34.05 -12.23 -12.99
C ARG A 192 -34.88 -13.46 -13.36
N ILE A 193 -36.17 -13.46 -13.01
CA ILE A 193 -37.12 -14.55 -13.24
C ILE A 193 -38.10 -14.16 -14.36
N ILE A 194 -38.53 -12.88 -14.37
CA ILE A 194 -39.44 -12.33 -15.37
C ILE A 194 -38.78 -12.31 -16.76
N GLU A 195 -37.52 -11.89 -16.87
CA GLU A 195 -36.81 -11.81 -18.15
C GLU A 195 -36.72 -13.17 -18.87
N PRO A 196 -36.27 -14.28 -18.24
CA PRO A 196 -36.34 -15.61 -18.87
C PRO A 196 -37.74 -16.02 -19.31
N TRP A 197 -38.77 -15.73 -18.51
CA TRP A 197 -40.16 -16.03 -18.86
C TRP A 197 -40.60 -15.28 -20.13
N VAL A 198 -40.40 -13.96 -20.15
CA VAL A 198 -40.75 -13.10 -21.29
C VAL A 198 -39.97 -13.47 -22.55
N ASN A 199 -38.70 -13.88 -22.40
CA ASN A 199 -37.84 -14.28 -23.51
C ASN A 199 -38.07 -15.74 -23.97
N GLY A 200 -39.00 -16.47 -23.37
CA GLY A 200 -39.30 -17.87 -23.72
C GLY A 200 -38.28 -18.90 -23.23
N ASN A 201 -37.33 -18.52 -22.37
CA ASN A 201 -36.36 -19.42 -21.75
C ASN A 201 -36.94 -20.02 -20.46
N HIS A 202 -37.95 -20.87 -20.63
CA HIS A 202 -38.76 -21.41 -19.54
C HIS A 202 -37.97 -22.32 -18.58
N SER A 203 -36.89 -22.98 -19.03
CA SER A 203 -36.07 -23.85 -18.20
C SER A 203 -35.37 -23.10 -17.06
N ASP A 204 -35.04 -21.83 -17.26
CA ASP A 204 -34.29 -21.04 -16.28
C ASP A 204 -35.20 -20.51 -15.16
N VAL A 205 -36.50 -20.35 -15.41
CA VAL A 205 -37.46 -19.74 -14.47
C VAL A 205 -37.44 -20.45 -13.12
N ILE A 206 -37.59 -21.79 -13.11
CA ILE A 206 -37.66 -22.57 -11.87
C ILE A 206 -36.30 -22.62 -11.18
N ILE A 207 -35.23 -22.85 -11.95
CA ILE A 207 -33.86 -22.97 -11.42
C ILE A 207 -33.47 -21.66 -10.74
N LYS A 208 -33.61 -20.52 -11.43
CA LYS A 208 -33.30 -19.19 -10.88
C LYS A 208 -34.17 -18.84 -9.68
N THR A 209 -35.45 -19.20 -9.70
CA THR A 209 -36.33 -18.97 -8.54
C THR A 209 -35.87 -19.78 -7.32
N ARG A 210 -35.47 -21.05 -7.51
CA ARG A 210 -34.92 -21.88 -6.43
C ARG A 210 -33.57 -21.36 -5.92
N GLU A 211 -32.70 -20.88 -6.78
CA GLU A 211 -31.43 -20.26 -6.36
C GLU A 211 -31.67 -18.96 -5.59
N MET A 212 -32.64 -18.14 -6.02
CA MET A 212 -33.08 -16.96 -5.28
C MET A 212 -33.64 -17.35 -3.91
N ALA A 213 -34.45 -18.41 -3.82
CA ALA A 213 -34.98 -18.92 -2.55
C ALA A 213 -33.85 -19.36 -1.60
N LYS A 214 -32.78 -19.96 -2.12
CA LYS A 214 -31.56 -20.29 -1.34
C LYS A 214 -30.79 -19.04 -0.91
N GLN A 215 -30.72 -18.00 -1.73
CA GLN A 215 -30.09 -16.74 -1.34
C GLN A 215 -30.84 -16.04 -0.21
N VAL A 216 -32.18 -16.03 -0.26
CA VAL A 216 -33.02 -15.37 0.74
C VAL A 216 -33.11 -16.19 2.02
N LEU A 217 -33.23 -17.52 1.91
CA LEU A 217 -33.21 -18.45 3.04
C LEU A 217 -32.08 -19.48 2.83
N PRO A 218 -30.83 -19.16 3.23
CA PRO A 218 -29.69 -20.05 3.04
C PRO A 218 -29.73 -21.29 3.94
N GLU A 219 -28.97 -22.32 3.56
CA GLU A 219 -28.80 -23.50 4.41
C GLU A 219 -28.03 -23.16 5.68
N ASN A 220 -28.44 -23.78 6.78
CA ASN A 220 -27.69 -23.72 8.03
C ASN A 220 -27.10 -25.10 8.34
N LYS A 221 -25.80 -25.27 8.09
CA LYS A 221 -25.07 -26.53 8.30
C LYS A 221 -25.10 -27.04 9.75
N LYS A 222 -25.48 -26.20 10.72
CA LYS A 222 -25.53 -26.55 12.15
C LYS A 222 -26.90 -27.01 12.63
N ASP A 223 -27.94 -26.84 11.82
CA ASP A 223 -29.32 -27.01 12.24
C ASP A 223 -30.07 -27.88 11.22
N SER A 224 -29.72 -29.17 11.17
CA SER A 224 -30.33 -30.16 10.28
C SER A 224 -31.80 -30.41 10.62
N ASP A 225 -32.17 -30.27 11.90
CA ASP A 225 -33.51 -30.63 12.39
C ASP A 225 -34.61 -29.73 11.80
N ASN A 226 -34.24 -28.49 11.44
CA ASN A 226 -35.13 -27.53 10.81
C ASN A 226 -35.09 -27.55 9.27
N GLU A 227 -34.42 -28.52 8.64
CA GLU A 227 -34.28 -28.58 7.17
C GLU A 227 -35.63 -28.75 6.46
N TYR A 228 -36.50 -29.62 6.98
CA TYR A 228 -37.84 -29.84 6.43
C TYR A 228 -38.65 -28.54 6.37
N PHE A 229 -38.65 -27.74 7.45
CA PHE A 229 -39.37 -26.47 7.50
C PHE A 229 -38.78 -25.40 6.57
N ARG A 230 -37.45 -25.38 6.42
CA ARG A 230 -36.79 -24.48 5.48
C ARG A 230 -37.15 -24.81 4.03
N ASN A 231 -37.15 -26.10 3.68
CA ASN A 231 -37.51 -26.54 2.33
C ASN A 231 -38.97 -26.22 2.01
N GLY A 232 -39.90 -26.54 2.91
CA GLY A 232 -41.31 -26.17 2.75
C GLY A 232 -41.53 -24.66 2.62
N THR A 233 -40.80 -23.85 3.40
CA THR A 233 -40.83 -22.39 3.28
C THR A 233 -40.34 -21.91 1.91
N ARG A 234 -39.26 -22.49 1.39
CA ARG A 234 -38.76 -22.17 0.03
C ARG A 234 -39.74 -22.60 -1.04
N ASP A 235 -40.41 -23.73 -0.89
CA ASP A 235 -41.36 -24.22 -1.88
C ASP A 235 -42.57 -23.29 -1.99
N VAL A 236 -43.10 -22.79 -0.86
CA VAL A 236 -44.14 -21.74 -0.86
C VAL A 236 -43.65 -20.47 -1.54
N PHE A 237 -42.42 -20.03 -1.25
CA PHE A 237 -41.82 -18.85 -1.88
C PHE A 237 -41.64 -19.02 -3.40
N VAL A 238 -41.12 -20.17 -3.84
CA VAL A 238 -40.93 -20.51 -5.26
C VAL A 238 -42.27 -20.57 -5.96
N PHE A 239 -43.26 -21.25 -5.38
CA PHE A 239 -44.61 -21.33 -5.92
C PHE A 239 -45.21 -19.94 -6.11
N ALA A 240 -45.20 -19.10 -5.07
CA ALA A 240 -45.81 -17.78 -5.12
C ALA A 240 -45.20 -16.89 -6.22
N ILE A 241 -43.88 -16.92 -6.38
CA ILE A 241 -43.20 -16.16 -7.44
C ILE A 241 -43.56 -16.70 -8.82
N VAL A 242 -43.38 -18.01 -9.05
CA VAL A 242 -43.62 -18.61 -10.37
C VAL A 242 -45.09 -18.48 -10.77
N TYR A 243 -46.01 -18.73 -9.84
CA TYR A 243 -47.44 -18.56 -10.07
C TYR A 243 -47.77 -17.13 -10.52
N LEU A 244 -47.26 -16.10 -9.81
CA LEU A 244 -47.50 -14.71 -10.19
C LEU A 244 -46.86 -14.36 -11.54
N VAL A 245 -45.64 -14.83 -11.82
CA VAL A 245 -44.94 -14.56 -13.10
C VAL A 245 -45.70 -15.17 -14.28
N VAL A 246 -46.28 -16.36 -14.10
CA VAL A 246 -47.03 -17.05 -15.16
C VAL A 246 -48.44 -16.47 -15.35
N THR A 247 -49.12 -16.08 -14.27
CA THR A 247 -50.55 -15.72 -14.31
C THR A 247 -50.83 -14.23 -14.33
N SER A 248 -49.90 -13.39 -13.88
CA SER A 248 -50.13 -11.94 -13.78
C SER A 248 -49.85 -11.24 -15.10
N GLU A 249 -50.76 -10.35 -15.50
CA GLU A 249 -50.55 -9.43 -16.63
C GLU A 249 -49.68 -8.21 -16.24
N LYS A 250 -49.53 -7.95 -14.94
CA LYS A 250 -48.75 -6.82 -14.42
C LYS A 250 -47.32 -7.27 -14.09
N GLU A 251 -46.38 -6.32 -14.10
CA GLU A 251 -45.02 -6.59 -13.65
C GLU A 251 -45.02 -7.04 -12.19
N VAL A 252 -44.57 -8.27 -11.95
CA VAL A 252 -44.54 -8.89 -10.63
C VAL A 252 -43.39 -8.31 -9.81
N ASN A 253 -43.66 -7.93 -8.56
CA ASN A 253 -42.65 -7.43 -7.63
C ASN A 253 -42.75 -8.13 -6.26
N PRO A 254 -41.72 -8.02 -5.40
CA PRO A 254 -41.71 -8.69 -4.10
C PRO A 254 -42.90 -8.35 -3.19
N THR A 255 -43.46 -7.13 -3.30
CA THR A 255 -44.63 -6.71 -2.53
C THR A 255 -45.89 -7.47 -2.95
N MET A 256 -46.06 -7.77 -4.24
CA MET A 256 -47.15 -8.63 -4.73
C MET A 256 -47.01 -10.07 -4.25
N VAL A 257 -45.78 -10.60 -4.24
CA VAL A 257 -45.49 -11.95 -3.70
C VAL A 257 -45.86 -12.02 -2.22
N LEU A 258 -45.46 -11.01 -1.44
CA LEU A 258 -45.84 -10.90 -0.03
C LEU A 258 -47.36 -10.88 0.15
N ALA A 259 -48.07 -10.07 -0.65
CA ALA A 259 -49.52 -9.93 -0.57
C ALA A 259 -50.25 -11.24 -0.89
N LEU A 260 -49.75 -12.04 -1.84
CA LEU A 260 -50.29 -13.37 -2.15
C LEU A 260 -50.11 -14.32 -0.97
N ILE A 261 -48.89 -14.40 -0.40
CA ILE A 261 -48.59 -15.33 0.70
C ILE A 261 -49.37 -14.97 1.98
N GLN A 262 -49.58 -13.68 2.25
CA GLN A 262 -50.36 -13.23 3.41
C GLN A 262 -51.86 -13.47 3.28
N ASN A 263 -52.38 -13.68 2.06
CA ASN A 263 -53.78 -13.96 1.82
C ASN A 263 -53.99 -15.47 1.59
N ASN A 264 -54.28 -16.20 2.66
CA ASN A 264 -54.47 -17.65 2.62
C ASN A 264 -55.47 -18.10 1.54
N LEU A 265 -56.61 -17.40 1.42
CA LEU A 265 -57.63 -17.77 0.42
C LEU A 265 -57.07 -17.63 -1.00
N ALA A 266 -56.41 -16.52 -1.30
CA ALA A 266 -55.81 -16.30 -2.63
C ALA A 266 -54.67 -17.29 -2.92
N LEU A 267 -53.87 -17.66 -1.91
CA LEU A 267 -52.79 -18.63 -2.05
C LEU A 267 -53.35 -20.05 -2.31
N GLU A 268 -54.37 -20.47 -1.56
CA GLU A 268 -55.03 -21.77 -1.72
C GLU A 268 -55.75 -21.88 -3.07
N ASP A 269 -56.46 -20.83 -3.50
CA ASP A 269 -57.08 -20.80 -4.82
C ASP A 269 -56.03 -20.79 -5.94
N GLY A 270 -54.92 -20.06 -5.75
CA GLY A 270 -53.78 -20.08 -6.65
C GLY A 270 -53.19 -21.48 -6.81
N LEU A 271 -53.04 -22.22 -5.73
CA LEU A 271 -52.61 -23.62 -5.76
C LEU A 271 -53.59 -24.49 -6.58
N ARG A 272 -54.90 -24.35 -6.36
CA ARG A 272 -55.95 -25.11 -7.09
C ARG A 272 -55.91 -24.84 -8.59
N ILE A 273 -55.77 -23.58 -8.98
CA ILE A 273 -55.65 -23.18 -10.39
C ILE A 273 -54.35 -23.74 -11.00
N ALA A 274 -53.23 -23.57 -10.29
CA ALA A 274 -51.92 -23.99 -10.75
C ALA A 274 -51.77 -25.51 -10.88
N ALA A 275 -52.47 -26.31 -10.05
CA ALA A 275 -52.42 -27.77 -10.06
C ALA A 275 -52.88 -28.40 -11.40
N CYS A 276 -53.60 -27.65 -12.23
CA CYS A 276 -54.05 -28.06 -13.56
C CYS A 276 -53.29 -27.34 -14.71
N SER A 277 -52.25 -26.56 -14.40
CA SER A 277 -51.50 -25.77 -15.37
C SER A 277 -50.53 -26.62 -16.20
N ASP A 278 -50.47 -26.37 -17.50
CA ASP A 278 -49.47 -26.92 -18.42
C ASP A 278 -48.19 -26.06 -18.52
N ALA A 279 -48.20 -24.85 -17.94
CA ALA A 279 -47.06 -23.96 -17.90
C ALA A 279 -45.78 -24.64 -17.37
N LEU A 280 -44.64 -24.27 -17.97
CA LEU A 280 -43.33 -24.84 -17.64
C LEU A 280 -43.30 -26.38 -17.76
N SER A 281 -43.95 -26.93 -18.80
CA SER A 281 -44.10 -28.38 -19.02
C SER A 281 -44.77 -29.12 -17.86
N GLY A 282 -45.69 -28.43 -17.16
CA GLY A 282 -46.41 -28.97 -15.99
C GLY A 282 -45.62 -28.92 -14.68
N ASP A 283 -44.42 -28.36 -14.63
CA ASP A 283 -43.66 -28.25 -13.38
C ASP A 283 -44.35 -27.33 -12.35
N LEU A 284 -45.05 -26.28 -12.80
CA LEU A 284 -45.86 -25.44 -11.91
C LEU A 284 -46.99 -26.26 -11.25
N ALA A 285 -47.65 -27.12 -12.02
CA ALA A 285 -48.68 -28.02 -11.49
C ALA A 285 -48.12 -29.01 -10.46
N ARG A 286 -46.92 -29.56 -10.71
CA ARG A 286 -46.27 -30.46 -9.75
C ARG A 286 -45.95 -29.76 -8.43
N ILE A 287 -45.35 -28.57 -8.47
CA ILE A 287 -45.07 -27.78 -7.26
C ILE A 287 -46.36 -27.47 -6.50
N ALA A 288 -47.42 -27.09 -7.21
CA ALA A 288 -48.72 -26.80 -6.61
C ALA A 288 -49.34 -28.03 -5.94
N GLN A 289 -49.32 -29.18 -6.62
CA GLN A 289 -49.86 -30.45 -6.09
C GLN A 289 -49.09 -30.93 -4.85
N ASP A 290 -47.76 -30.79 -4.82
CA ASP A 290 -46.94 -31.16 -3.66
C ASP A 290 -47.24 -30.27 -2.43
N LEU A 291 -47.45 -28.97 -2.64
CA LEU A 291 -47.87 -28.05 -1.59
C LEU A 291 -49.32 -28.30 -1.14
N GLN A 292 -50.24 -28.61 -2.06
CA GLN A 292 -51.62 -28.99 -1.72
C GLN A 292 -51.68 -30.23 -0.84
N ARG A 293 -50.89 -31.27 -1.14
CA ARG A 293 -50.80 -32.44 -0.26
C ARG A 293 -50.40 -32.08 1.16
N THR A 294 -49.53 -31.09 1.32
CA THR A 294 -49.09 -30.60 2.65
C THR A 294 -50.19 -29.79 3.33
N LEU A 295 -50.96 -29.00 2.57
CA LEU A 295 -52.13 -28.26 3.06
C LEU A 295 -53.25 -29.20 3.53
N GLU A 296 -53.51 -30.28 2.78
CA GLU A 296 -54.59 -31.24 3.03
C GLU A 296 -54.26 -32.26 4.14
N GLN A 297 -52.99 -32.33 4.57
CA GLN A 297 -52.62 -33.13 5.74
C GLN A 297 -53.34 -32.63 6.99
N LYS A 298 -53.73 -33.57 7.87
CA LYS A 298 -54.49 -33.28 9.08
C LYS A 298 -53.79 -32.30 10.04
N ASP A 299 -52.47 -32.19 9.95
CA ASP A 299 -51.69 -31.24 10.75
C ASP A 299 -51.48 -29.91 9.99
N SER A 300 -52.43 -29.00 10.14
CA SER A 300 -52.37 -27.65 9.54
C SER A 300 -51.18 -26.80 10.02
N THR A 301 -50.50 -27.23 11.09
CA THR A 301 -49.39 -26.49 11.71
C THR A 301 -48.18 -26.37 10.77
N HIS A 302 -47.89 -27.42 9.99
CA HIS A 302 -46.77 -27.40 9.04
C HIS A 302 -46.99 -26.38 7.92
N TRP A 303 -48.16 -26.39 7.29
CA TRP A 303 -48.53 -25.42 6.25
C TRP A 303 -48.46 -23.98 6.75
N GLN A 304 -49.04 -23.72 7.93
CA GLN A 304 -48.99 -22.40 8.56
C GLN A 304 -47.56 -21.96 8.86
N SER A 305 -46.71 -22.88 9.34
CA SER A 305 -45.30 -22.62 9.58
C SER A 305 -44.55 -22.22 8.30
N PHE A 306 -44.81 -22.89 7.18
CA PHE A 306 -44.16 -22.58 5.89
C PHE A 306 -44.59 -21.19 5.38
N CYS A 307 -45.89 -20.88 5.43
CA CYS A 307 -46.41 -19.57 5.03
C CYS A 307 -45.90 -18.45 5.94
N GLN A 308 -45.83 -18.69 7.26
CA GLN A 308 -45.28 -17.75 8.22
C GLN A 308 -43.78 -17.51 7.96
N GLY A 309 -43.02 -18.57 7.70
CA GLY A 309 -41.61 -18.47 7.31
C GLY A 309 -41.44 -17.62 6.06
N ALA A 310 -42.23 -17.87 5.01
CA ALA A 310 -42.13 -17.14 3.75
C ALA A 310 -42.55 -15.67 3.90
N THR A 311 -43.57 -15.39 4.71
CA THR A 311 -43.98 -14.03 5.08
C THR A 311 -42.85 -13.28 5.78
N GLN A 312 -42.17 -13.92 6.74
CA GLN A 312 -41.06 -13.29 7.48
C GLN A 312 -39.90 -12.88 6.56
N LEU A 313 -39.59 -13.68 5.54
CA LEU A 313 -38.55 -13.36 4.55
C LEU A 313 -38.89 -12.11 3.74
N LEU A 314 -40.17 -11.92 3.41
CA LEU A 314 -40.64 -10.86 2.54
C LEU A 314 -41.16 -9.62 3.27
N ASN A 315 -41.32 -9.66 4.60
CA ASN A 315 -41.85 -8.54 5.40
C ASN A 315 -41.13 -7.20 5.17
N ILE A 316 -39.84 -7.23 4.80
CA ILE A 316 -39.07 -6.02 4.47
C ILE A 316 -39.60 -5.29 3.22
N TYR A 317 -40.33 -5.99 2.35
CA TYR A 317 -40.97 -5.48 1.13
C TYR A 317 -42.45 -5.09 1.33
N GLY A 318 -42.90 -4.91 2.57
CA GLY A 318 -44.26 -4.46 2.87
C GLY A 318 -44.60 -3.14 2.16
N ALA A 319 -45.86 -2.97 1.74
CA ALA A 319 -46.30 -1.87 0.86
C ALA A 319 -46.00 -0.46 1.40
N SER A 320 -45.98 -0.28 2.72
CA SER A 320 -45.64 1.00 3.37
C SER A 320 -44.13 1.21 3.58
N GLY A 321 -43.32 0.21 3.25
CA GLY A 321 -41.88 0.20 3.48
C GLY A 321 -41.09 0.86 2.34
N PRO A 322 -39.84 1.29 2.61
CA PRO A 322 -38.97 1.90 1.59
C PRO A 322 -38.68 0.99 0.39
N LEU A 323 -38.69 -0.32 0.60
CA LEU A 323 -38.39 -1.28 -0.47
C LEU A 323 -39.53 -1.43 -1.47
N ALA A 324 -40.79 -1.19 -1.09
CA ALA A 324 -41.92 -1.33 -2.01
C ALA A 324 -41.79 -0.42 -3.25
N GLU A 325 -41.46 0.86 -3.07
CA GLU A 325 -41.18 1.77 -4.21
C GLU A 325 -39.88 1.37 -4.90
N SER A 326 -38.82 1.08 -4.13
CA SER A 326 -37.47 0.80 -4.66
C SER A 326 -37.37 -0.48 -5.49
N THR A 327 -38.28 -1.45 -5.28
CA THR A 327 -38.32 -2.72 -6.01
C THR A 327 -39.59 -2.91 -6.83
N SER A 328 -40.36 -1.83 -7.04
CA SER A 328 -41.63 -1.89 -7.79
C SER A 328 -41.44 -2.22 -9.27
N THR A 329 -40.30 -1.83 -9.86
CA THR A 329 -39.90 -2.05 -11.25
C THR A 329 -38.39 -1.87 -11.37
N SER A 330 -37.82 -2.11 -12.56
CA SER A 330 -36.39 -1.91 -12.85
C SER A 330 -36.16 -0.74 -13.80
N ASP A 331 -35.44 0.28 -13.34
CA ASP A 331 -35.05 1.43 -14.18
C ASP A 331 -33.76 1.14 -14.98
N PHE A 332 -33.04 0.07 -14.64
CA PHE A 332 -31.83 -0.41 -15.32
C PHE A 332 -31.65 -1.92 -15.08
N ASP A 333 -30.73 -2.52 -15.83
CA ASP A 333 -30.33 -3.92 -15.69
C ASP A 333 -28.83 -4.04 -15.36
N PHE A 334 -28.46 -5.02 -14.55
CA PHE A 334 -27.06 -5.34 -14.27
C PHE A 334 -26.28 -5.78 -15.51
N SER A 335 -26.96 -6.25 -16.57
CA SER A 335 -26.37 -6.52 -17.89
C SER A 335 -25.64 -5.28 -18.45
N GLU A 336 -26.06 -4.06 -18.07
CA GLU A 336 -25.39 -2.83 -18.47
C GLU A 336 -23.95 -2.70 -17.95
N LEU A 337 -23.59 -3.38 -16.85
CA LEU A 337 -22.19 -3.43 -16.38
C LEU A 337 -21.28 -4.04 -17.45
N LYS A 338 -21.81 -4.99 -18.21
CA LYS A 338 -21.15 -5.70 -19.31
C LYS A 338 -21.44 -5.12 -20.69
N GLY A 339 -22.25 -4.06 -20.76
CA GLY A 339 -22.67 -3.38 -21.99
C GLY A 339 -21.56 -2.60 -22.69
N LYS A 340 -21.90 -1.92 -23.80
CA LYS A 340 -20.95 -1.16 -24.64
C LYS A 340 -20.43 0.13 -23.98
N GLU A 341 -21.24 0.77 -23.15
CA GLU A 341 -20.85 1.96 -22.40
C GLU A 341 -20.48 1.58 -20.96
N PRO A 342 -19.47 2.22 -20.35
CA PRO A 342 -19.07 1.85 -18.99
C PRO A 342 -20.11 2.35 -17.98
N CYS A 343 -20.57 1.46 -17.11
CA CYS A 343 -21.63 1.73 -16.15
C CYS A 343 -21.14 1.59 -14.71
N LYS A 344 -21.54 2.51 -13.82
CA LYS A 344 -21.26 2.41 -12.38
C LYS A 344 -22.54 2.42 -11.56
N ILE A 345 -22.73 1.39 -10.75
CA ILE A 345 -23.92 1.22 -9.93
C ILE A 345 -23.52 1.35 -8.46
N TYR A 346 -24.15 2.28 -7.76
CA TYR A 346 -23.95 2.49 -6.33
C TYR A 346 -25.14 1.93 -5.57
N ILE A 347 -24.87 1.02 -4.64
CA ILE A 347 -25.88 0.46 -3.74
C ILE A 347 -25.70 1.08 -2.36
N LEU A 348 -26.60 1.98 -1.99
CA LEU A 348 -26.59 2.66 -0.71
C LEU A 348 -27.45 1.90 0.29
N VAL A 349 -26.97 1.82 1.53
CA VAL A 349 -27.72 1.24 2.65
C VAL A 349 -27.61 2.15 3.84
N ASP A 350 -28.73 2.43 4.51
CA ASP A 350 -28.73 3.20 5.75
C ASP A 350 -28.05 2.40 6.87
N PRO A 351 -26.95 2.90 7.46
CA PRO A 351 -26.24 2.18 8.51
C PRO A 351 -27.12 1.95 9.75
N THR A 352 -28.13 2.80 9.99
CA THR A 352 -29.08 2.64 11.10
C THR A 352 -30.08 1.50 10.87
N ARG A 353 -30.28 1.10 9.61
CA ARG A 353 -31.23 0.05 9.20
C ARG A 353 -30.54 -1.17 8.61
N MET A 354 -29.22 -1.28 8.76
CA MET A 354 -28.42 -2.34 8.16
C MET A 354 -28.92 -3.74 8.52
N ASN A 355 -29.30 -3.97 9.78
CA ASN A 355 -29.80 -5.28 10.20
C ASN A 355 -31.07 -5.73 9.44
N VAL A 356 -31.92 -4.78 9.05
CA VAL A 356 -33.17 -5.03 8.32
C VAL A 356 -32.92 -5.11 6.81
N LEU A 357 -32.01 -4.29 6.28
CA LEU A 357 -31.74 -4.18 4.85
C LEU A 357 -30.61 -5.10 4.35
N ALA A 358 -29.87 -5.76 5.25
CA ALA A 358 -28.80 -6.69 4.89
C ALA A 358 -29.28 -7.85 3.99
N PRO A 359 -30.46 -8.49 4.23
CA PRO A 359 -30.98 -9.52 3.32
C PRO A 359 -31.26 -8.98 1.92
N TRP A 360 -31.81 -7.77 1.81
CA TRP A 360 -32.02 -7.10 0.52
C TRP A 360 -30.69 -6.80 -0.18
N LEU A 361 -29.70 -6.24 0.54
CA LEU A 361 -28.38 -5.98 -0.04
C LEU A 361 -27.72 -7.26 -0.55
N GLY A 362 -27.81 -8.35 0.23
CA GLY A 362 -27.36 -9.68 -0.20
C GLY A 362 -28.06 -10.15 -1.48
N LEU A 363 -29.39 -10.03 -1.55
CA LEU A 363 -30.16 -10.40 -2.73
C LEU A 363 -29.79 -9.58 -3.97
N ILE A 364 -29.64 -8.26 -3.84
CA ILE A 364 -29.26 -7.38 -4.96
C ILE A 364 -27.86 -7.70 -5.47
N VAL A 365 -26.90 -7.92 -4.56
CA VAL A 365 -25.55 -8.35 -4.94
C VAL A 365 -25.62 -9.71 -5.62
N TRP A 366 -26.42 -10.65 -5.11
CA TRP A 366 -26.62 -11.95 -5.76
C TRP A 366 -27.19 -11.83 -7.18
N CYS A 367 -28.24 -11.02 -7.40
CA CYS A 367 -28.81 -10.76 -8.73
C CYS A 367 -27.76 -10.24 -9.71
N MET A 368 -26.87 -9.37 -9.22
CA MET A 368 -25.76 -8.84 -10.01
C MET A 368 -24.69 -9.89 -10.30
N LEU A 369 -24.31 -10.74 -9.33
CA LEU A 369 -23.36 -11.83 -9.57
C LEU A 369 -23.92 -12.83 -10.59
N ASP A 370 -25.20 -13.19 -10.47
CA ASP A 370 -25.91 -14.07 -11.40
C ASP A 370 -25.88 -13.52 -12.84
N GLU A 371 -26.19 -12.24 -13.00
CA GLU A 371 -26.16 -11.58 -14.30
C GLU A 371 -24.74 -11.50 -14.89
N LEU A 372 -23.73 -11.20 -14.06
CA LEU A 372 -22.34 -11.17 -14.51
C LEU A 372 -21.83 -12.56 -14.94
N LEU A 373 -22.28 -13.63 -14.29
CA LEU A 373 -21.94 -15.02 -14.62
C LEU A 373 -22.68 -15.53 -15.86
N SER A 374 -23.82 -14.94 -16.19
CA SER A 374 -24.61 -15.28 -17.39
C SER A 374 -24.15 -14.53 -18.65
N SER A 375 -23.26 -13.54 -18.51
CA SER A 375 -22.85 -12.67 -19.63
C SER A 375 -21.64 -13.21 -20.40
N ASP A 376 -21.75 -13.28 -21.72
CA ASP A 376 -20.64 -13.63 -22.63
C ASP A 376 -19.62 -12.49 -22.84
N SER A 377 -19.90 -11.31 -22.31
CA SER A 377 -19.08 -10.12 -22.54
C SER A 377 -17.76 -10.15 -21.78
N ARG A 378 -16.68 -9.90 -22.53
CA ARG A 378 -15.31 -9.72 -22.04
C ARG A 378 -15.00 -8.29 -21.58
N ARG A 379 -16.00 -7.58 -21.06
CA ARG A 379 -15.76 -6.27 -20.42
C ARG A 379 -15.32 -6.47 -18.98
N GLU A 380 -14.27 -5.77 -18.57
CA GLU A 380 -13.83 -5.75 -17.17
C GLU A 380 -14.87 -5.06 -16.29
N VAL A 381 -15.27 -5.73 -15.20
CA VAL A 381 -16.15 -5.17 -14.17
C VAL A 381 -15.47 -5.26 -12.81
N ILE A 382 -15.40 -4.15 -12.08
CA ILE A 382 -14.85 -4.15 -10.72
C ILE A 382 -15.96 -4.13 -9.69
N LEU A 383 -15.92 -5.09 -8.77
CA LEU A 383 -16.80 -5.16 -7.62
C LEU A 383 -16.08 -4.53 -6.42
N MET A 384 -16.42 -3.29 -6.09
CA MET A 384 -15.97 -2.62 -4.88
C MET A 384 -16.91 -3.00 -3.72
N LEU A 385 -16.52 -4.02 -2.97
CA LEU A 385 -17.28 -4.53 -1.84
C LEU A 385 -16.75 -3.90 -0.54
N ASP A 386 -17.23 -2.70 -0.22
CA ASP A 386 -16.94 -2.06 1.05
C ASP A 386 -17.77 -2.70 2.18
N GLU A 387 -17.08 -3.16 3.23
CA GLU A 387 -17.66 -3.80 4.42
C GLU A 387 -18.54 -5.03 4.12
N THR A 388 -17.99 -5.97 3.36
CA THR A 388 -18.65 -7.22 2.95
C THR A 388 -19.15 -8.08 4.13
N ALA A 389 -18.69 -7.83 5.36
CA ALA A 389 -19.17 -8.53 6.55
C ALA A 389 -20.59 -8.14 6.98
N ASN A 390 -21.13 -7.01 6.49
CA ASN A 390 -22.45 -6.50 6.90
C ASN A 390 -23.64 -7.18 6.19
N PHE A 391 -23.40 -7.92 5.11
CA PHE A 391 -24.42 -8.63 4.36
C PHE A 391 -23.91 -10.00 3.95
N ARG A 392 -24.82 -10.94 3.70
CA ARG A 392 -24.50 -12.31 3.29
C ARG A 392 -24.96 -12.55 1.86
N VAL A 393 -24.07 -13.12 1.07
CA VAL A 393 -24.37 -13.70 -0.25
C VAL A 393 -24.02 -15.18 -0.20
N ASP A 394 -24.98 -16.03 -0.52
CA ASP A 394 -24.77 -17.48 -0.50
C ASP A 394 -23.78 -17.88 -1.61
N GLY A 395 -22.76 -18.65 -1.23
CA GLY A 395 -21.68 -19.05 -2.13
C GLY A 395 -20.82 -17.88 -2.67
N LEU A 396 -20.70 -16.77 -1.93
CA LEU A 396 -19.99 -15.59 -2.41
C LEU A 396 -18.55 -15.90 -2.85
N VAL A 397 -17.80 -16.63 -2.04
CA VAL A 397 -16.36 -16.83 -2.29
C VAL A 397 -16.13 -17.77 -3.48
N GLU A 398 -16.99 -18.78 -3.62
CA GLU A 398 -17.05 -19.66 -4.79
C GLU A 398 -17.40 -18.87 -6.05
N LYS A 399 -18.44 -18.04 -6.00
CA LYS A 399 -18.84 -17.18 -7.12
C LYS A 399 -17.74 -16.19 -7.51
N LEU A 400 -17.06 -15.57 -6.54
CA LEU A 400 -15.91 -14.71 -6.81
C LEU A 400 -14.81 -15.47 -7.56
N THR A 401 -14.51 -16.70 -7.13
CA THR A 401 -13.49 -17.54 -7.80
C THR A 401 -13.84 -17.78 -9.28
N ILE A 402 -15.11 -18.03 -9.60
CA ILE A 402 -15.57 -18.23 -10.98
C ILE A 402 -15.52 -16.92 -11.77
N LEU A 403 -15.91 -15.80 -11.15
CA LEU A 403 -15.98 -14.48 -11.77
C LEU A 403 -14.65 -13.99 -12.33
N ALA A 404 -13.52 -14.47 -11.82
CA ALA A 404 -12.21 -14.20 -12.40
C ALA A 404 -12.14 -14.59 -13.89
N GLY A 405 -12.75 -15.72 -14.28
CA GLY A 405 -12.83 -16.16 -15.68
C GLY A 405 -13.74 -15.29 -16.56
N TYR A 406 -14.68 -14.58 -15.94
CA TYR A 406 -15.58 -13.62 -16.60
C TYR A 406 -14.99 -12.19 -16.60
N GLN A 407 -13.69 -12.03 -16.36
CA GLN A 407 -13.02 -10.72 -16.26
C GLN A 407 -13.66 -9.78 -15.24
N CYS A 408 -14.19 -10.35 -14.17
CA CYS A 408 -14.71 -9.61 -13.04
C CYS A 408 -13.69 -9.65 -11.90
N ARG A 409 -13.41 -8.50 -11.31
CA ARG A 409 -12.42 -8.36 -10.26
C ARG A 409 -13.05 -7.78 -9.00
N ALA A 410 -12.97 -8.50 -7.89
CA ALA A 410 -13.39 -7.98 -6.59
C ALA A 410 -12.27 -7.23 -5.85
N ILE A 411 -12.66 -6.12 -5.24
CA ILE A 411 -11.91 -5.43 -4.20
C ILE A 411 -12.72 -5.56 -2.91
N THR A 412 -12.31 -6.51 -2.06
CA THR A 412 -13.03 -6.86 -0.84
C THR A 412 -12.39 -6.15 0.35
N VAL A 413 -13.13 -5.23 0.98
CA VAL A 413 -12.61 -4.43 2.09
C VAL A 413 -13.12 -5.00 3.43
N LEU A 414 -12.19 -5.54 4.21
CA LEU A 414 -12.47 -6.19 5.49
C LEU A 414 -11.94 -5.33 6.65
N GLN A 415 -12.82 -4.94 7.57
CA GLN A 415 -12.40 -4.27 8.81
C GLN A 415 -11.90 -5.27 9.87
N SER A 416 -12.54 -6.45 9.91
CA SER A 416 -12.28 -7.48 10.90
C SER A 416 -12.51 -8.85 10.27
N PHE A 417 -11.56 -9.77 10.49
CA PHE A 417 -11.71 -11.17 10.08
C PHE A 417 -12.80 -11.87 10.88
N SER A 418 -12.89 -11.64 12.19
CA SER A 418 -13.93 -12.24 13.01
C SER A 418 -15.35 -11.82 12.60
N ALA A 419 -15.52 -10.58 12.12
CA ALA A 419 -16.80 -10.14 11.57
C ALA A 419 -17.14 -10.88 10.28
N PHE A 420 -16.16 -11.09 9.40
CA PHE A 420 -16.35 -11.86 8.17
C PHE A 420 -16.63 -13.34 8.45
N GLU A 421 -15.86 -13.96 9.36
CA GLU A 421 -16.01 -15.36 9.79
C GLU A 421 -17.39 -15.64 10.38
N LYS A 422 -17.99 -14.66 11.06
CA LYS A 422 -19.36 -14.75 11.58
C LYS A 422 -20.40 -14.81 10.47
N THR A 423 -20.19 -14.06 9.39
CA THR A 423 -21.17 -13.93 8.30
C THR A 423 -21.04 -15.02 7.24
N TYR A 424 -19.83 -15.43 6.86
CA TYR A 424 -19.58 -16.41 5.80
C TYR A 424 -19.13 -17.74 6.41
N SER A 425 -17.86 -17.83 6.82
CA SER A 425 -17.30 -18.85 7.73
C SER A 425 -15.78 -18.60 7.83
N ARG A 426 -15.07 -19.41 8.62
CA ARG A 426 -13.61 -19.42 8.63
C ARG A 426 -13.02 -20.02 7.36
N GLN A 427 -13.64 -21.07 6.82
CA GLN A 427 -13.22 -21.70 5.57
C GLN A 427 -13.31 -20.71 4.40
N ASP A 428 -14.40 -19.93 4.34
CA ASP A 428 -14.59 -18.92 3.30
C ASP A 428 -13.54 -17.80 3.37
N LEU A 429 -13.10 -17.43 4.58
CA LEU A 429 -12.03 -16.45 4.76
C LEU A 429 -10.70 -16.98 4.20
N ASP A 430 -10.35 -18.23 4.51
CA ASP A 430 -9.12 -18.85 4.03
C ASP A 430 -9.14 -18.97 2.49
N ILE A 431 -10.26 -19.40 1.90
CA ILE A 431 -10.43 -19.44 0.44
C ILE A 431 -10.31 -18.04 -0.16
N LEU A 432 -10.96 -17.02 0.41
CA LEU A 432 -10.85 -15.64 -0.06
C LEU A 432 -9.40 -15.15 -0.04
N LEU A 433 -8.66 -15.44 1.04
CA LEU A 433 -7.26 -15.10 1.15
C LEU A 433 -6.42 -15.79 0.08
N ASP A 434 -6.66 -17.07 -0.20
CA ASP A 434 -5.89 -17.81 -1.19
C ASP A 434 -6.15 -17.33 -2.62
N GLN A 435 -7.40 -16.98 -2.94
CA GLN A 435 -7.79 -16.50 -4.27
C GLN A 435 -7.34 -15.07 -4.57
N CYS A 436 -7.14 -14.22 -3.55
CA CYS A 436 -6.67 -12.85 -3.75
C CYS A 436 -5.23 -12.81 -4.27
N GLU A 437 -5.04 -12.22 -5.45
CA GLU A 437 -3.71 -11.91 -6.01
C GLU A 437 -3.01 -10.84 -5.18
N CYS A 438 -3.77 -9.86 -4.69
CA CYS A 438 -3.26 -8.74 -3.90
C CYS A 438 -3.89 -8.70 -2.52
N LYS A 439 -3.06 -8.54 -1.49
CA LYS A 439 -3.49 -8.33 -0.10
C LYS A 439 -2.87 -7.04 0.40
N ILE A 440 -3.70 -6.06 0.74
CA ILE A 440 -3.28 -4.78 1.30
C ILE A 440 -3.63 -4.77 2.78
N TRP A 441 -2.62 -4.63 3.63
CA TRP A 441 -2.76 -4.57 5.08
C TRP A 441 -2.53 -3.14 5.55
N LEU A 442 -3.60 -2.50 6.06
CA LEU A 442 -3.56 -1.13 6.58
C LEU A 442 -3.66 -1.15 8.10
N LYS A 443 -2.66 -0.60 8.80
CA LYS A 443 -2.66 -0.39 10.27
C LYS A 443 -3.21 -1.60 11.04
N VAL A 444 -2.55 -2.75 10.93
CA VAL A 444 -2.98 -4.00 11.58
C VAL A 444 -3.01 -3.81 13.10
N GLN A 445 -4.15 -4.11 13.75
CA GLN A 445 -4.31 -3.98 15.21
C GLN A 445 -4.51 -5.32 15.92
N SER A 446 -4.96 -6.36 15.21
CA SER A 446 -5.18 -7.67 15.81
C SER A 446 -3.88 -8.46 15.85
N TYR A 447 -3.49 -8.96 17.03
CA TYR A 447 -2.32 -9.82 17.18
C TYR A 447 -2.42 -11.10 16.34
N ARG A 448 -3.60 -11.73 16.27
CA ARG A 448 -3.87 -12.91 15.41
C ARG A 448 -3.52 -12.61 13.94
N VAL A 449 -3.95 -11.46 13.43
CA VAL A 449 -3.66 -11.04 12.05
C VAL A 449 -2.19 -10.69 11.87
N ALA A 450 -1.57 -10.02 12.85
CA ALA A 450 -0.16 -9.67 12.81
C ALA A 450 0.76 -10.90 12.85
N GLU A 451 0.42 -11.92 13.65
CA GLU A 451 1.13 -13.19 13.70
C GLU A 451 1.01 -13.95 12.37
N MET A 452 -0.20 -14.04 11.82
CA MET A 452 -0.45 -14.64 10.51
C MET A 452 0.34 -13.92 9.40
N LEU A 453 0.34 -12.58 9.42
CA LEU A 453 1.07 -11.77 8.45
C LEU A 453 2.59 -11.93 8.61
N SER A 454 3.12 -11.93 9.83
CA SER A 454 4.55 -12.15 10.08
C SER A 454 5.00 -13.50 9.53
N LYS A 455 4.25 -14.58 9.79
CA LYS A 455 4.51 -15.91 9.22
C LYS A 455 4.44 -15.90 7.69
N SER A 456 3.44 -15.22 7.11
CA SER A 456 3.25 -15.10 5.66
C SER A 456 4.35 -14.29 4.96
N LEU A 457 4.94 -13.28 5.62
CA LEU A 457 6.08 -12.52 5.10
C LEU A 457 7.38 -13.33 5.08
N GLY A 458 7.47 -14.36 5.92
CA GLY A 458 8.62 -15.24 6.04
C GLY A 458 9.80 -14.62 6.83
N SER A 459 10.88 -15.38 6.90
CA SER A 459 12.10 -15.01 7.62
C SER A 459 13.27 -14.78 6.67
N ALA A 460 14.13 -13.85 7.07
CA ALA A 460 15.39 -13.54 6.43
C ALA A 460 16.54 -14.00 7.32
N THR A 461 17.68 -14.31 6.71
CA THR A 461 18.92 -14.57 7.45
C THR A 461 19.54 -13.24 7.85
N GLN A 462 19.68 -12.98 9.15
CA GLN A 462 20.36 -11.80 9.67
C GLN A 462 21.70 -12.21 10.28
N MET A 463 22.75 -11.42 10.01
CA MET A 463 24.03 -11.56 10.67
C MET A 463 23.98 -10.81 12.01
N ASN A 464 24.18 -11.53 13.10
CA ASN A 464 24.42 -10.97 14.42
C ASN A 464 25.93 -10.83 14.65
N GLU A 465 26.33 -9.66 15.11
CA GLU A 465 27.69 -9.40 15.55
C GLU A 465 27.70 -9.40 17.08
N HIS A 466 28.43 -10.34 17.66
CA HIS A 466 28.66 -10.40 19.10
C HIS A 466 30.02 -9.79 19.39
N TYR A 467 30.00 -8.72 20.19
CA TYR A 467 31.21 -8.04 20.64
C TYR A 467 31.54 -8.55 22.04
N HIS A 468 32.63 -9.31 22.16
CA HIS A 468 33.19 -9.66 23.44
C HIS A 468 34.15 -8.54 23.86
N MET A 469 33.68 -7.69 24.78
CA MET A 469 34.52 -6.68 25.41
C MET A 469 35.44 -7.38 26.41
N GLY A 470 36.75 -7.25 26.23
CA GLY A 470 37.74 -7.77 27.18
C GLY A 470 37.60 -7.11 28.55
N HIS A 471 38.18 -7.74 29.57
CA HIS A 471 38.08 -7.27 30.95
C HIS A 471 39.02 -6.08 31.21
N ASP A 472 40.07 -5.92 30.38
CA ASP A 472 41.12 -4.91 30.55
C ASP A 472 41.24 -3.99 29.32
N TYR A 473 41.77 -2.77 29.50
CA TYR A 473 41.84 -1.76 28.43
C TYR A 473 42.81 -2.13 27.28
N ARG A 474 43.69 -3.11 27.52
CA ARG A 474 44.64 -3.65 26.55
C ARG A 474 44.05 -4.77 25.69
N ASP A 475 42.93 -5.34 26.10
CA ASP A 475 42.29 -6.43 25.38
C ASP A 475 41.58 -5.89 24.15
N LEU A 476 41.91 -6.45 22.99
CA LEU A 476 41.21 -6.14 21.75
C LEU A 476 39.81 -6.76 21.79
N ALA A 477 38.79 -5.97 21.48
CA ALA A 477 37.44 -6.47 21.30
C ALA A 477 37.44 -7.61 20.26
N GLN A 478 36.90 -8.77 20.65
CA GLN A 478 36.74 -9.90 19.74
C GLN A 478 35.35 -9.86 19.12
N ASP A 479 35.32 -9.90 17.78
CA ASP A 479 34.08 -9.92 17.01
C ASP A 479 33.76 -11.36 16.61
N SER A 480 32.60 -11.88 17.06
CA SER A 480 32.04 -13.13 16.57
C SER A 480 30.84 -12.85 15.67
N LEU A 481 30.77 -13.55 14.53
CA LEU A 481 29.68 -13.43 13.56
C LEU A 481 28.82 -14.70 13.61
N GLY A 482 27.54 -14.54 13.90
CA GLY A 482 26.56 -15.62 13.90
C GLY A 482 25.39 -15.31 12.99
N GLU A 483 24.83 -16.32 12.34
CA GLU A 483 23.60 -16.16 11.55
C GLU A 483 22.39 -16.61 12.36
N MET A 484 21.32 -15.81 12.32
CA MET A 484 20.05 -16.16 12.96
C MET A 484 18.87 -15.89 12.02
N PRO A 485 17.80 -16.71 12.08
CA PRO A 485 16.54 -16.39 11.42
C PRO A 485 15.90 -15.16 12.08
N ARG A 486 15.53 -14.16 11.27
CA ARG A 486 14.71 -13.04 11.71
C ARG A 486 13.48 -12.91 10.80
N PRO A 487 12.25 -12.90 11.34
CA PRO A 487 11.06 -12.54 10.57
C PRO A 487 11.25 -11.20 9.86
N LEU A 488 10.80 -11.08 8.61
CA LEU A 488 10.95 -9.83 7.86
C LEU A 488 10.34 -8.62 8.61
N MET A 489 9.27 -8.89 9.34
CA MET A 489 8.70 -8.00 10.34
C MET A 489 8.08 -8.85 11.45
N THR A 490 8.37 -8.51 12.71
CA THR A 490 7.76 -9.18 13.86
C THR A 490 6.30 -8.76 14.02
N PRO A 491 5.44 -9.55 14.72
CA PRO A 491 4.06 -9.15 14.95
C PRO A 491 3.91 -7.78 15.65
N ASP A 492 4.81 -7.46 16.57
CA ASP A 492 4.86 -6.15 17.25
C ASP A 492 5.23 -5.01 16.28
N GLU A 493 6.23 -5.21 15.42
CA GLU A 493 6.60 -4.24 14.38
C GLU A 493 5.47 -4.02 13.35
N ILE A 494 4.73 -5.08 13.00
CA ILE A 494 3.55 -5.01 12.12
C ILE A 494 2.43 -4.18 12.74
N MET A 495 2.23 -4.28 14.06
CA MET A 495 1.18 -3.52 14.73
C MET A 495 1.55 -2.05 14.93
N ARG A 496 2.86 -1.73 14.99
CA ARG A 496 3.37 -0.38 15.20
C ARG A 496 3.69 0.37 13.91
N THR A 497 3.81 -0.32 12.78
CA THR A 497 4.23 0.33 11.53
C THR A 497 3.18 1.34 11.05
N PRO A 498 3.60 2.57 10.66
CA PRO A 498 2.71 3.54 10.02
C PRO A 498 2.46 3.21 8.53
N HIS A 499 3.22 2.27 7.98
CA HIS A 499 3.17 1.88 6.58
C HIS A 499 2.13 0.78 6.34
N ALA A 500 1.56 0.79 5.14
CA ALA A 500 0.82 -0.34 4.60
C ALA A 500 1.79 -1.43 4.14
N ILE A 501 1.38 -2.69 4.32
CA ILE A 501 2.09 -3.86 3.78
C ILE A 501 1.26 -4.39 2.62
N ILE A 502 1.86 -4.50 1.44
CA ILE A 502 1.21 -5.03 0.25
C ILE A 502 1.87 -6.36 -0.09
N GLN A 503 1.10 -7.44 -0.14
CA GLN A 503 1.53 -8.73 -0.65
C GLN A 503 0.92 -8.95 -2.03
N LEU A 504 1.74 -9.42 -2.96
CA LEU A 504 1.33 -9.83 -4.29
C LEU A 504 1.76 -11.28 -4.50
N ARG A 505 0.89 -12.10 -5.11
CA ARG A 505 1.17 -13.51 -5.36
C ARG A 505 2.49 -13.70 -6.12
N GLY A 506 3.38 -14.53 -5.59
CA GLY A 506 4.67 -14.86 -6.20
C GLY A 506 5.70 -13.72 -6.26
N LYS A 507 5.48 -12.61 -5.53
CA LYS A 507 6.33 -11.40 -5.57
C LYS A 507 6.79 -11.03 -4.16
N TYR A 508 7.90 -10.28 -4.07
CA TYR A 508 8.36 -9.78 -2.78
C TYR A 508 7.35 -8.79 -2.17
N PRO A 509 7.12 -8.83 -0.84
CA PRO A 509 6.22 -7.91 -0.17
C PRO A 509 6.72 -6.47 -0.29
N ILE A 510 5.79 -5.53 -0.34
CA ILE A 510 6.06 -4.12 -0.59
C ILE A 510 5.62 -3.32 0.63
N LEU A 511 6.55 -2.53 1.15
CA LEU A 511 6.26 -1.52 2.17
C LEU A 511 5.79 -0.24 1.49
N ALA A 512 4.60 0.25 1.84
CA ALA A 512 3.97 1.39 1.18
C ALA A 512 3.46 2.43 2.18
N GLU A 513 3.49 3.71 1.79
CA GLU A 513 2.76 4.78 2.43
C GLU A 513 1.35 4.90 1.85
N THR A 514 0.39 5.19 2.72
CA THR A 514 -0.97 5.53 2.29
C THR A 514 -1.05 7.00 1.89
N VAL A 515 -1.71 7.26 0.76
CA VAL A 515 -1.95 8.62 0.27
C VAL A 515 -3.42 8.75 -0.10
N GLY A 516 -4.08 9.74 0.49
CA GLY A 516 -5.48 10.03 0.23
C GLY A 516 -5.71 10.70 -1.12
N TYR A 517 -6.92 10.54 -1.66
CA TYR A 517 -7.33 11.17 -2.93
C TYR A 517 -7.11 12.69 -2.94
N ASP A 518 -7.25 13.34 -1.79
CA ASP A 518 -7.09 14.77 -1.58
C ASP A 518 -5.66 15.30 -1.81
N ALA A 519 -4.66 14.41 -1.68
CA ALA A 519 -3.26 14.70 -1.92
C ALA A 519 -2.83 14.40 -3.37
N VAL A 520 -3.73 13.88 -4.22
CA VAL A 520 -3.43 13.49 -5.60
C VAL A 520 -4.20 14.39 -6.56
N LYS A 521 -3.49 15.02 -7.51
CA LYS A 521 -4.13 15.71 -8.64
C LYS A 521 -4.24 14.74 -9.81
N PRO A 522 -5.38 14.69 -10.54
CA PRO A 522 -6.57 15.52 -10.42
C PRO A 522 -7.66 14.99 -9.47
N TRP A 523 -7.46 13.86 -8.79
CA TRP A 523 -8.42 13.22 -7.88
C TRP A 523 -9.05 14.18 -6.86
N ASN A 524 -8.24 15.04 -6.25
CA ASN A 524 -8.71 16.04 -5.31
C ASN A 524 -9.63 17.13 -5.90
N LYS A 525 -9.55 17.37 -7.22
CA LYS A 525 -10.45 18.28 -7.94
C LYS A 525 -11.72 17.58 -8.39
N TRP A 526 -11.64 16.28 -8.63
CA TRP A 526 -12.77 15.44 -9.03
C TRP A 526 -13.68 15.08 -7.85
N ALA A 527 -13.11 15.03 -6.65
CA ALA A 527 -13.83 14.71 -5.44
C ALA A 527 -14.93 15.76 -5.15
N GLY A 528 -16.17 15.29 -5.08
CA GLY A 528 -17.29 16.03 -4.53
C GLY A 528 -17.19 16.24 -3.02
N ILE A 529 -18.16 16.95 -2.47
CA ILE A 529 -18.23 17.25 -1.04
C ILE A 529 -18.71 16.02 -0.30
N ASN A 530 -17.95 15.55 0.69
CA ASN A 530 -18.40 14.47 1.56
C ASN A 530 -19.33 15.04 2.64
N THR A 531 -20.64 14.83 2.47
CA THR A 531 -21.67 15.38 3.37
C THR A 531 -21.57 14.89 4.82
N LEU A 532 -20.88 13.78 5.10
CA LEU A 532 -20.69 13.28 6.47
C LEU A 532 -19.64 14.06 7.26
N TYR A 533 -18.67 14.68 6.57
CA TYR A 533 -17.52 15.34 7.20
C TYR A 533 -17.51 16.87 6.97
N GLY A 534 -18.61 17.42 6.44
CA GLY A 534 -18.85 18.84 6.32
C GLY A 534 -19.17 19.31 4.89
N ASN A 535 -19.27 20.62 4.71
CA ASN A 535 -19.72 21.24 3.46
C ASN A 535 -18.57 21.73 2.56
N LYS A 536 -17.33 21.30 2.83
CA LYS A 536 -16.15 21.71 2.06
C LYS A 536 -15.41 20.48 1.52
N PRO A 537 -14.86 20.55 0.30
CA PRO A 537 -14.05 19.46 -0.25
C PRO A 537 -12.79 19.27 0.59
N PHE A 538 -12.43 18.02 0.85
CA PHE A 538 -11.23 17.68 1.59
C PHE A 538 -10.01 17.80 0.66
N VAL A 539 -9.13 18.76 0.92
CA VAL A 539 -7.94 19.02 0.10
C VAL A 539 -6.72 19.15 0.99
N SER A 540 -5.63 18.46 0.62
CA SER A 540 -4.34 18.59 1.29
C SER A 540 -3.22 18.94 0.32
N LYS A 541 -2.01 19.13 0.85
CA LYS A 541 -0.83 19.45 0.05
C LYS A 541 -0.58 18.33 -0.98
N THR A 542 -0.56 18.71 -2.26
CA THR A 542 -0.37 17.77 -3.37
C THR A 542 0.93 17.00 -3.23
N ARG A 543 0.82 15.67 -3.13
CA ARG A 543 1.94 14.72 -3.10
C ARG A 543 2.19 14.08 -4.46
N ILE A 544 1.14 13.86 -5.26
CA ILE A 544 1.21 13.22 -6.57
C ILE A 544 0.45 14.06 -7.60
N LYS A 545 1.00 14.17 -8.81
CA LYS A 545 0.29 14.71 -9.99
C LYS A 545 0.26 13.66 -11.10
N LEU A 546 -0.94 13.28 -11.48
CA LEU A 546 -1.25 12.40 -12.61
C LEU A 546 -1.79 13.23 -13.77
N ARG A 547 -1.47 12.82 -15.01
CA ARG A 547 -2.06 13.37 -16.23
C ARG A 547 -2.80 12.27 -16.97
N TYR A 548 -4.11 12.45 -17.13
CA TYR A 548 -4.93 11.58 -17.95
C TYR A 548 -4.96 12.11 -19.39
N PRO A 549 -4.74 11.28 -20.42
CA PRO A 549 -4.86 11.71 -21.81
C PRO A 549 -6.30 12.13 -22.14
N SER A 550 -6.47 13.10 -23.07
CA SER A 550 -7.77 13.56 -23.55
C SER A 550 -8.49 12.49 -24.37
N LEU A 551 -9.83 12.51 -24.38
CA LEU A 551 -10.64 11.63 -25.23
C LEU A 551 -10.33 11.87 -26.71
N ALA A 552 -9.91 10.82 -27.43
CA ALA A 552 -9.99 10.79 -28.89
C ALA A 552 -11.30 10.10 -29.30
N TRP A 553 -12.05 10.69 -30.23
CA TRP A 553 -13.37 10.21 -30.69
C TRP A 553 -13.38 8.73 -31.14
N TRP A 554 -12.26 8.24 -31.68
CA TRP A 554 -12.08 6.82 -32.07
C TRP A 554 -12.01 5.83 -30.90
N SER A 555 -11.56 6.24 -29.71
CA SER A 555 -11.36 5.33 -28.56
C SER A 555 -12.66 4.90 -27.87
N THR A 556 -13.74 5.65 -28.06
CA THR A 556 -15.07 5.35 -27.54
C THR A 556 -15.80 4.25 -28.33
N CYS A 557 -15.49 4.05 -29.62
CA CYS A 557 -16.16 3.08 -30.48
C CYS A 557 -15.78 1.62 -30.20
N PHE A 558 -14.59 1.36 -29.63
CA PHE A 558 -14.03 0.01 -29.50
C PHE A 558 -14.02 -0.59 -28.09
N GLY A 559 -14.67 0.04 -27.10
CA GLY A 559 -14.81 -0.51 -25.74
C GLY A 559 -13.51 -0.63 -24.91
N LEU A 560 -12.34 -0.42 -25.51
CA LEU A 560 -11.01 -0.50 -24.89
C LEU A 560 -10.61 0.84 -24.25
N ILE A 561 -11.28 1.23 -23.15
CA ILE A 561 -10.87 2.42 -22.38
C ILE A 561 -9.93 2.02 -21.24
N LYS A 562 -8.73 1.52 -21.57
CA LYS A 562 -7.60 1.60 -20.64
C LYS A 562 -6.88 2.93 -20.87
N ARG A 563 -7.43 4.03 -20.35
CA ARG A 563 -6.68 5.30 -20.27
C ARG A 563 -5.53 5.06 -19.32
N THR A 564 -4.30 5.09 -19.81
CA THR A 564 -3.10 4.94 -18.98
C THR A 564 -2.61 6.34 -18.61
N PRO A 565 -2.94 6.87 -17.41
CA PRO A 565 -2.37 8.13 -16.96
C PRO A 565 -0.84 8.09 -16.90
N LYS A 566 -0.22 9.26 -17.01
CA LYS A 566 1.22 9.44 -16.81
C LYS A 566 1.47 10.12 -15.47
N VAL A 567 2.44 9.64 -14.70
CA VAL A 567 2.91 10.33 -13.50
C VAL A 567 3.76 11.52 -13.94
N LEU A 568 3.32 12.74 -13.64
CA LEU A 568 4.11 13.95 -13.91
C LEU A 568 5.05 14.27 -12.76
N TYR A 569 4.60 14.01 -11.54
CA TYR A 569 5.33 14.35 -10.33
C TYR A 569 4.87 13.52 -9.14
N TYR A 570 5.83 13.15 -8.30
CA TYR A 570 5.58 12.66 -6.95
C TYR A 570 6.65 13.22 -6.00
N ARG A 571 6.27 13.47 -4.75
CA ARG A 571 7.21 13.94 -3.73
C ARG A 571 8.13 12.78 -3.32
N ARG A 572 9.42 12.86 -3.69
CA ARG A 572 10.40 11.86 -3.26
C ARG A 572 10.63 11.88 -1.76
N ILE A 573 10.75 10.69 -1.17
CA ILE A 573 11.15 10.51 0.23
C ILE A 573 12.68 10.66 0.28
N ARG A 574 13.18 11.62 1.08
CA ARG A 574 14.62 11.78 1.31
C ARG A 574 15.03 10.90 2.48
N HIS A 575 15.71 9.79 2.19
CA HIS A 575 16.42 9.05 3.23
C HIS A 575 17.63 9.88 3.67
N LYS A 576 17.79 10.10 4.99
CA LYS A 576 19.08 10.55 5.52
C LYS A 576 20.08 9.45 5.19
N ARG A 577 21.05 9.73 4.32
CA ARG A 577 22.19 8.82 4.12
C ARG A 577 22.86 8.66 5.47
N ASP A 578 22.86 7.46 5.99
CA ASP A 578 23.58 7.13 7.20
C ASP A 578 25.07 7.04 6.85
N TRP A 579 25.80 8.11 7.17
CA TRP A 579 27.24 8.21 6.93
C TRP A 579 28.07 7.53 8.02
N SER A 580 27.43 6.93 9.03
CA SER A 580 28.09 6.28 10.17
C SER A 580 29.04 5.13 9.79
N ASN A 581 28.83 4.53 8.61
CA ASN A 581 29.64 3.41 8.10
C ASN A 581 30.74 3.82 7.10
N MET A 582 30.96 5.12 6.87
CA MET A 582 32.20 5.55 6.21
C MET A 582 33.36 5.27 7.17
N PRO A 583 34.49 4.69 6.75
CA PRO A 583 35.56 4.34 7.66
C PRO A 583 36.20 5.63 8.19
N PHE A 584 35.69 6.15 9.30
CA PHE A 584 36.23 7.30 10.02
C PHE A 584 37.72 7.08 10.30
N ALA A 585 38.13 5.85 10.58
CA ALA A 585 39.54 5.46 10.73
C ALA A 585 40.40 5.75 9.48
N LEU A 586 39.88 5.53 8.26
CA LEU A 586 40.63 5.80 7.03
C LEU A 586 40.82 7.31 6.82
N ILE A 587 39.80 8.11 7.14
CA ILE A 587 39.86 9.58 7.05
C ILE A 587 40.85 10.14 8.08
N HIS A 588 40.87 9.60 9.30
CA HIS A 588 41.79 10.02 10.36
C HIS A 588 43.23 9.57 10.11
N ILE A 589 43.45 8.36 9.60
CA ILE A 589 44.79 7.86 9.24
C ILE A 589 45.37 8.68 8.07
N VAL A 590 44.55 8.97 7.04
CA VAL A 590 44.97 9.80 5.91
C VAL A 590 45.21 11.25 6.34
N ARG A 591 44.36 11.82 7.21
CA ARG A 591 44.58 13.17 7.78
C ARG A 591 45.81 13.23 8.68
N ALA A 592 46.05 12.23 9.51
CA ALA A 592 47.23 12.19 10.38
C ALA A 592 48.51 12.10 9.55
N LEU A 593 48.54 11.26 8.51
CA LEU A 593 49.69 11.14 7.60
C LEU A 593 49.92 12.41 6.76
N LEU A 594 48.86 13.09 6.32
CA LEU A 594 48.94 14.33 5.54
C LEU A 594 49.30 15.57 6.38
N LEU A 595 48.95 15.60 7.67
CA LEU A 595 49.18 16.75 8.55
C LEU A 595 50.50 16.66 9.34
N LEU A 596 51.03 15.46 9.60
CA LEU A 596 52.27 15.32 10.37
C LEU A 596 53.49 15.90 9.65
N ALA A 597 53.63 15.60 8.35
CA ALA A 597 54.76 16.06 7.55
C ALA A 597 54.86 17.60 7.46
N PRO A 598 53.79 18.35 7.17
CA PRO A 598 53.85 19.81 7.17
C PRO A 598 54.03 20.40 8.58
N VAL A 599 53.46 19.80 9.63
CA VAL A 599 53.64 20.29 11.01
C VAL A 599 55.09 20.12 11.47
N LEU A 600 55.73 18.99 11.17
CA LEU A 600 57.14 18.76 11.47
C LEU A 600 58.06 19.66 10.62
N ALA A 601 57.70 19.92 9.35
CA ALA A 601 58.45 20.84 8.49
C ALA A 601 58.35 22.30 8.97
N ILE A 602 57.17 22.74 9.42
CA ILE A 602 56.96 24.08 9.99
C ILE A 602 57.67 24.21 11.34
N TRP A 603 57.57 23.20 12.21
CA TRP A 603 58.27 23.19 13.49
C TRP A 603 59.79 23.25 13.29
N TRP A 604 60.34 22.46 12.36
CA TRP A 604 61.75 22.51 11.99
C TRP A 604 62.14 23.86 11.37
N ALA A 605 61.31 24.46 10.52
CA ALA A 605 61.57 25.78 9.96
C ALA A 605 61.61 26.88 11.04
N ILE A 606 60.73 26.82 12.03
CA ILE A 606 60.70 27.77 13.16
C ILE A 606 61.93 27.60 14.06
N GLU A 607 62.35 26.36 14.35
CA GLU A 607 63.58 26.06 15.12
C GLU A 607 64.85 26.50 14.40
N THR A 608 64.90 26.30 13.07
CA THR A 608 66.11 26.53 12.27
C THR A 608 66.28 27.99 11.87
N TYR A 609 65.19 28.67 11.50
CA TYR A 609 65.22 30.02 10.93
C TYR A 609 64.52 31.09 11.79
N GLY A 610 63.86 30.70 12.88
CA GLY A 610 63.02 31.60 13.67
C GLY A 610 61.63 31.83 13.06
N THR A 611 60.79 32.61 13.76
CA THR A 611 59.46 32.98 13.23
C THR A 611 59.60 34.11 12.19
N PRO A 612 58.73 34.20 11.17
CA PRO A 612 58.82 35.27 10.18
C PRO A 612 58.66 36.65 10.85
N HIS A 613 59.65 37.53 10.67
CA HIS A 613 59.68 38.87 11.26
C HIS A 613 59.32 39.97 10.25
N VAL A 614 58.70 41.07 10.71
CA VAL A 614 58.45 42.28 9.91
C VAL A 614 59.47 43.36 10.27
N LEU A 615 60.15 43.91 9.25
CA LEU A 615 61.13 44.99 9.38
C LEU A 615 60.42 46.35 9.29
N TRP A 616 60.55 47.19 10.31
CA TRP A 616 60.08 48.58 10.29
C TRP A 616 61.28 49.53 10.38
N GLU A 617 61.47 50.35 9.36
CA GLU A 617 62.57 51.32 9.27
C GLU A 617 62.01 52.76 9.31
N TYR A 618 62.58 53.62 10.15
CA TYR A 618 62.26 55.05 10.15
C TYR A 618 63.52 55.90 10.38
N THR A 619 63.55 57.07 9.73
CA THR A 619 64.60 58.07 9.83
C THR A 619 64.12 59.26 10.67
N TYR A 620 64.99 59.77 11.55
CA TYR A 620 64.76 61.09 12.14
C TYR A 620 66.05 61.91 12.25
N ARG A 621 65.92 63.24 12.25
CA ARG A 621 67.02 64.21 12.23
C ARG A 621 67.11 64.93 13.59
N GLY A 622 68.26 64.83 14.28
CA GLY A 622 68.49 65.46 15.58
C GLY A 622 69.17 66.83 15.51
N TYR A 623 68.79 67.75 16.40
CA TYR A 623 69.32 69.13 16.50
C TYR A 623 70.66 69.18 17.26
N ALA A 624 71.73 68.64 16.69
CA ALA A 624 73.14 69.04 16.93
C ALA A 624 74.04 68.03 16.20
N SER A 625 74.78 68.53 15.21
CA SER A 625 75.62 67.78 14.26
C SER A 625 74.83 66.85 13.30
N ASN A 626 75.15 66.96 12.00
CA ASN A 626 74.48 66.32 10.87
C ASN A 626 74.56 64.79 10.89
N LEU A 627 73.85 64.12 11.78
CA LEU A 627 73.61 62.68 11.70
C LEU A 627 72.13 62.39 11.51
N ILE A 628 71.78 61.93 10.30
CA ILE A 628 70.54 61.19 10.05
C ILE A 628 70.72 59.84 10.78
N LYS A 629 69.86 59.53 11.73
CA LYS A 629 69.83 58.19 12.36
C LYS A 629 68.67 57.41 11.78
N GLU A 630 68.99 56.35 11.05
CA GLU A 630 68.08 55.26 10.69
C GLU A 630 67.95 54.33 11.90
N ARG A 631 66.73 53.97 12.29
CA ARG A 631 66.49 52.96 13.34
C ARG A 631 65.60 51.86 12.77
N CYS A 632 66.15 50.66 12.67
CA CYS A 632 65.41 49.45 12.33
C CYS A 632 64.82 48.84 13.60
N THR A 633 63.51 48.66 13.65
CA THR A 633 62.84 47.95 14.73
C THR A 633 62.23 46.67 14.18
N TYR A 634 62.58 45.53 14.77
CA TYR A 634 61.99 44.24 14.47
C TYR A 634 60.71 44.05 15.28
N ILE A 635 59.62 43.59 14.64
CA ILE A 635 58.38 43.20 15.33
C ILE A 635 58.16 41.70 15.10
N GLY A 636 58.35 40.88 16.14
CA GLY A 636 58.12 39.43 16.13
C GLY A 636 58.50 38.75 17.47
N ILE A 637 58.26 37.44 17.59
CA ILE A 637 58.62 36.65 18.78
C ILE A 637 60.05 36.12 18.61
N ASP A 638 60.93 36.44 19.55
CA ASP A 638 62.34 36.03 19.50
C ASP A 638 62.51 34.53 19.74
N GLY A 639 63.15 33.85 18.78
CA GLY A 639 63.64 32.48 18.93
C GLY A 639 65.10 32.44 19.40
N PRO A 640 65.61 31.27 19.83
CA PRO A 640 66.97 31.11 20.38
C PRO A 640 68.12 31.42 19.41
N LYS A 641 67.83 31.60 18.11
CA LYS A 641 68.82 31.96 17.06
C LYS A 641 68.57 33.33 16.40
N THR A 642 67.73 34.18 16.99
CA THR A 642 67.45 35.53 16.47
C THR A 642 68.72 36.38 16.49
N ARG A 643 69.22 36.81 15.32
CA ARG A 643 70.45 37.63 15.22
C ARG A 643 70.10 39.11 15.23
N PHE A 644 70.62 39.84 16.21
CA PHE A 644 70.54 41.31 16.30
C PHE A 644 71.87 41.92 15.87
N GLY A 645 71.89 42.70 14.77
CA GLY A 645 73.11 43.37 14.31
C GLY A 645 72.94 44.12 12.99
N PRO A 646 73.86 45.02 12.63
CA PRO A 646 73.68 46.03 11.57
C PRO A 646 73.74 45.49 10.14
N ASN A 647 73.85 44.17 9.95
CA ASN A 647 73.81 43.51 8.64
C ASN A 647 72.72 42.45 8.64
N CYS A 648 71.48 42.87 8.43
CA CYS A 648 70.32 41.99 8.30
C CYS A 648 70.07 41.66 6.82
N PRO A 649 70.19 40.39 6.38
CA PRO A 649 69.94 40.00 4.99
C PRO A 649 68.43 39.95 4.68
N PHE A 650 67.99 40.91 3.86
CA PHE A 650 66.76 41.01 3.04
C PHE A 650 65.50 40.19 3.39
N VAL A 651 64.41 40.92 3.66
CA VAL A 651 63.15 40.79 2.90
C VAL A 651 62.66 42.20 2.56
N LYS A 652 62.91 42.65 1.33
CA LYS A 652 62.32 43.87 0.75
C LYS A 652 61.22 43.42 -0.21
N PHE A 653 59.96 43.63 0.16
CA PHE A 653 58.82 43.47 -0.74
C PHE A 653 58.08 44.82 -0.84
N ILE A 654 58.31 45.53 -1.96
CA ILE A 654 57.43 46.53 -2.61
C ILE A 654 57.23 47.84 -1.77
N LYS A 655 57.64 49.04 -2.21
CA LYS A 655 57.08 49.78 -3.37
C LYS A 655 57.89 51.05 -3.71
N ASP A 656 57.82 51.44 -4.98
CA ASP A 656 58.44 52.57 -5.67
C ASP A 656 57.98 54.00 -5.26
N ASP A 657 58.84 54.96 -5.61
CA ASP A 657 58.62 56.34 -6.10
C ASP A 657 58.01 57.47 -5.23
N ALA A 658 58.92 58.41 -4.88
CA ALA A 658 58.92 59.87 -5.14
C ALA A 658 57.89 60.77 -4.39
N PRO A 659 58.12 62.10 -4.29
CA PRO A 659 58.97 62.97 -5.12
C PRO A 659 60.38 63.26 -4.59
#